data_AF-A0A8J7L6M8-F1
#
_entry.id   AF-A0A8J7L6M8-F1
#
_cell.length_a   1.000
_cell.length_b   1.000
_cell.length_c   1.000
_cell.angle_alpha   90.00
_cell.angle_beta   90.00
_cell.angle_gamma   90.00
#
_symmetry.space_group_name_H-M   'P 1'
#
loop_
_entity.id
_entity.type
_entity.pdbx_description
1 polymer ?
#
loop_
_entity_poly.entity_id
_entity_poly.type
_entity_poly.pdbx_seq_one_letter_code
_entity_poly.pdbx_strand_id
1 'polypeptide(L)'
;MPKVISTNNSKVKSQQTAIKKLWCLLIGVGEYQDKTFRPLSYALADCQGLAKAFKQANQNFVDTEIIEHNFQTLQKPYLSDIRANLQQIVTSANSEDTILFYFSGHGMLDSKSQQAVLCLTDTQTDDLLNTGLVMQELLQMLGNCQASQQLVVLDACHSGSLTLRNSPTPQLVEELQQVAVQKKQTGHNQGFYALLSCDKEQESWEFPELSHGVFTYFLIRGLLGEAADSRGEIEIKTLYKYIYHQTLQYIDKLNQGLRLINLQKRSRGETDGFKKEQPPQTPKLIVEAVGELILGYKTSEVQPRSLRQALIVDGLSNRELPLAISKILSSAGGFDLKYWHPQVRDLPDIRQAIQNCLLNNQSEVFLEDVTSLLYLRGRIEETETGEAFLVLNDEIKLSRDWLRQHLRQSNIAQQIVILDCLVKETESIPSLQDWLEDLQQELEFSQCLIIGAAKAKNSAEFPTALLNTLQKANLQTGLSVAGWITGVQRELAESKIWRNYWLGGVQGVIEVIPAASQQKSQRLDLGICPYMGLKAFSEKDAQYFYGQEALTQKIINEVNQKSFLAIVGASGSGKSSVVQAGLMAQLRLGKQLPTSEQWWIKCLRTGENPIAELAQIMADGEENPLQTEGLLHLGGEGFVRWLRTRTEPMVVLVIDQFEELFTLAAASDRQLFLDILLEALEYAADRFKLVITLRADFIASCLEVPLLSKKLQESHVLVPPRLTEENYRQVIEKPAQQVELKVQSGLVELLLQDLQQSAGDLPLLQFVLEQLWEHRDQNTGELTVKAYREQIGGIQSALERKSQAVYDSLAPEEKIVAQWIFLSLTRLGEGTEDTKRQVRKSNLFEGKYSPVIVESTLQKFIAAKLIVVKLAEDESNIGQSRTNDEITEELQLLKSEVTVEVAHEILIHHWSTLRWWLDENRDRLHQQQRLEKKVKEWQAKNKHPDFLLQKTQLTEAEAFYHKYKDEIKPQEREYIQASKQARLKSRLLIGSVSTISLLLIVSSGIVAWQQQQQNQLAQLIRYGSFNIMTPDIAKSTLKSLPTLLKNADTHQHAGDVNQALDDYRQILLITHNLQEKVTQEPKIFTDINNHQYTIQQASQKAENSIAVIIKQYQIPQLEAELKQGNFGDLVITDLSKLENQYTGALKISYAILMGKQGANADMNNDGYLTEGEEKNLPCQTLKDIEDLWRKYTQNRCSLNDVNDSYQQPACKELQGQNLTIKLSFPPSAYLLKRRWQQCQSDSKVMQQ
;
A
#
# COMPACT_ATOMS: atom_id res chain seq x y z
N MET A 1 16.43 -38.35 4.78
CA MET A 1 17.30 -39.26 5.55
C MET A 1 18.50 -38.46 6.05
N PRO A 2 18.83 -38.59 7.34
CA PRO A 2 19.94 -39.46 7.72
C PRO A 2 19.52 -40.57 8.70
N LYS A 3 20.30 -41.66 8.59
CA LYS A 3 20.24 -43.02 9.15
C LYS A 3 19.49 -43.27 10.47
N VAL A 4 18.56 -44.20 10.34
CA VAL A 4 17.88 -45.01 11.37
C VAL A 4 18.87 -45.96 12.04
N ILE A 5 18.84 -46.02 13.37
CA ILE A 5 19.23 -47.19 14.16
C ILE A 5 18.03 -47.54 15.04
N SER A 6 17.36 -48.65 14.74
CA SER A 6 16.29 -49.22 15.54
C SER A 6 16.84 -50.33 16.43
N THR A 7 16.53 -50.33 17.72
CA THR A 7 16.44 -51.56 18.52
C THR A 7 15.41 -51.44 19.64
N ASN A 8 14.31 -52.18 19.45
CA ASN A 8 13.63 -53.07 20.39
C ASN A 8 13.23 -52.56 21.80
N ASN A 9 11.93 -52.29 21.93
CA ASN A 9 11.15 -52.56 23.13
C ASN A 9 11.15 -54.07 23.46
N SER A 10 11.59 -54.44 24.66
CA SER A 10 10.82 -55.32 25.56
C SER A 10 11.60 -55.66 26.84
N LYS A 11 10.86 -55.65 27.96
CA LYS A 11 11.21 -56.09 29.32
C LYS A 11 12.00 -55.12 30.20
N VAL A 12 11.27 -54.22 30.85
CA VAL A 12 11.49 -53.94 32.28
C VAL A 12 10.15 -54.08 33.00
N LYS A 13 10.15 -54.96 34.01
CA LYS A 13 9.03 -55.21 34.92
C LYS A 13 8.62 -53.92 35.60
N SER A 14 7.30 -53.77 35.78
CA SER A 14 6.64 -52.85 36.69
C SER A 14 7.29 -52.80 38.08
N GLN A 15 8.17 -51.83 38.31
CA GLN A 15 8.21 -51.14 39.59
C GLN A 15 7.20 -50.00 39.45
N GLN A 16 6.06 -50.10 40.13
CA GLN A 16 5.25 -48.93 40.42
C GLN A 16 6.12 -48.01 41.28
N THR A 17 6.84 -47.10 40.63
CA THR A 17 7.41 -45.92 41.30
C THR A 17 6.24 -45.19 41.94
N ALA A 18 6.23 -45.07 43.27
CA ALA A 18 5.23 -44.28 43.98
C ALA A 18 5.18 -42.89 43.33
N ILE A 19 3.98 -42.44 42.94
CA ILE A 19 3.81 -41.11 42.35
C ILE A 19 4.09 -40.12 43.47
N LYS A 20 5.12 -39.27 43.30
CA LYS A 20 5.44 -38.19 44.24
C LYS A 20 4.22 -37.30 44.40
N LYS A 21 3.85 -37.00 45.65
CA LYS A 21 2.66 -36.21 45.96
C LYS A 21 3.00 -34.90 46.67
N LEU A 22 2.29 -33.84 46.32
CA LEU A 22 2.28 -32.56 47.00
C LEU A 22 0.99 -32.44 47.82
N TRP A 23 1.13 -32.39 49.14
CA TRP A 23 0.04 -32.16 50.08
C TRP A 23 -0.01 -30.67 50.44
N CYS A 24 -1.07 -29.96 50.04
CA CYS A 24 -1.27 -28.56 50.34
C CYS A 24 -2.41 -28.37 51.35
N LEU A 25 -2.09 -27.84 52.53
CA LEU A 25 -3.09 -27.31 53.46
C LEU A 25 -3.09 -25.79 53.37
N LEU A 26 -4.15 -25.23 52.78
CA LEU A 26 -4.29 -23.79 52.54
C LEU A 26 -5.38 -23.21 53.43
N ILE A 27 -5.04 -22.21 54.24
CA ILE A 27 -5.93 -21.62 55.24
C ILE A 27 -6.04 -20.12 54.99
N GLY A 28 -7.25 -19.63 54.73
CA GLY A 28 -7.55 -18.21 54.57
C GLY A 28 -8.61 -17.76 55.57
N VAL A 29 -8.24 -16.85 56.48
CA VAL A 29 -9.10 -16.37 57.57
C VAL A 29 -9.45 -14.89 57.40
N GLY A 30 -10.57 -14.63 56.73
CA GLY A 30 -11.10 -13.27 56.52
C GLY A 30 -12.01 -12.76 57.66
N GLU A 31 -12.69 -13.67 58.34
CA GLU A 31 -13.69 -13.38 59.37
C GLU A 31 -13.40 -14.14 60.67
N TYR A 32 -13.69 -13.49 61.80
CA TYR A 32 -13.39 -13.97 63.16
C TYR A 32 -14.63 -13.88 64.03
N GLN A 33 -14.83 -14.85 64.93
CA GLN A 33 -15.92 -14.84 65.90
C GLN A 33 -15.70 -13.79 67.00
N ASP A 34 -14.45 -13.62 67.43
CA ASP A 34 -14.06 -12.54 68.34
C ASP A 34 -14.03 -11.20 67.57
N LYS A 35 -14.88 -10.27 68.02
CA LYS A 35 -15.08 -8.96 67.38
C LYS A 35 -13.92 -7.97 67.61
N THR A 36 -12.95 -8.33 68.43
CA THR A 36 -11.72 -7.54 68.61
C THR A 36 -10.81 -7.62 67.39
N PHE A 37 -10.91 -8.67 66.57
CA PHE A 37 -10.22 -8.76 65.29
C PHE A 37 -10.87 -7.87 64.23
N ARG A 38 -10.04 -7.15 63.48
CA ARG A 38 -10.47 -6.48 62.25
C ARG A 38 -10.59 -7.52 61.13
N PRO A 39 -11.68 -7.56 60.34
CA PRO A 39 -11.77 -8.48 59.21
C PRO A 39 -10.69 -8.18 58.16
N LEU A 40 -10.24 -9.21 57.46
CA LEU A 40 -9.31 -9.12 56.33
C LEU A 40 -10.09 -9.26 55.03
N SER A 41 -9.87 -8.35 54.09
CA SER A 41 -10.66 -8.30 52.86
C SER A 41 -10.27 -9.39 51.86
N TYR A 42 -8.98 -9.78 51.82
CA TYR A 42 -8.46 -10.61 50.72
C TYR A 42 -7.90 -11.98 51.13
N ALA A 43 -7.86 -12.32 52.42
CA ALA A 43 -7.35 -13.62 52.89
C ALA A 43 -8.05 -14.84 52.25
N LEU A 44 -9.36 -14.71 51.95
CA LEU A 44 -10.09 -15.71 51.18
C LEU A 44 -9.58 -15.82 49.74
N ALA A 45 -9.51 -14.68 49.04
CA ALA A 45 -9.11 -14.61 47.64
C ALA A 45 -7.69 -15.16 47.47
N ASP A 46 -6.79 -14.79 48.37
CA ASP A 46 -5.43 -15.29 48.50
C ASP A 46 -5.38 -16.83 48.56
N CYS A 47 -6.16 -17.44 49.46
CA CYS A 47 -6.23 -18.90 49.59
C CYS A 47 -6.73 -19.58 48.30
N GLN A 48 -7.81 -19.08 47.70
CA GLN A 48 -8.41 -19.65 46.49
C GLN A 48 -7.52 -19.45 45.26
N GLY A 49 -6.90 -18.27 45.12
CA GLY A 49 -5.99 -17.94 44.04
C GLY A 49 -4.75 -18.82 44.07
N LEU A 50 -4.19 -19.04 45.25
CA LEU A 50 -3.03 -19.91 45.44
C LEU A 50 -3.36 -21.38 45.14
N ALA A 51 -4.53 -21.86 45.55
CA ALA A 51 -5.00 -23.22 45.22
C ALA A 51 -5.06 -23.45 43.70
N LYS A 52 -5.61 -22.48 42.95
CA LYS A 52 -5.68 -22.53 41.48
C LYS A 52 -4.28 -22.51 40.86
N ALA A 53 -3.40 -21.64 41.34
CA ALA A 53 -2.03 -21.53 40.83
C ALA A 53 -1.24 -22.83 41.01
N PHE A 54 -1.31 -23.46 42.19
CA PHE A 54 -0.65 -24.76 42.42
C PHE A 54 -1.23 -25.87 41.55
N LYS A 55 -2.56 -25.95 41.40
CA LYS A 55 -3.18 -26.92 40.49
C LYS A 55 -2.66 -26.74 39.06
N GLN A 56 -2.54 -25.50 38.59
CA GLN A 56 -2.04 -25.19 37.24
C GLN A 56 -0.56 -25.51 37.07
N ALA A 57 0.29 -25.09 38.02
CA ALA A 57 1.74 -25.31 37.96
C ALA A 57 2.12 -26.80 38.02
N ASN A 58 1.24 -27.64 38.59
CA ASN A 58 1.50 -29.07 38.84
C ASN A 58 0.73 -30.04 37.94
N GLN A 59 -0.09 -29.57 36.98
CA GLN A 59 -0.95 -30.43 36.15
C GLN A 59 -0.23 -31.65 35.53
N ASN A 60 1.06 -31.51 35.22
CA ASN A 60 1.89 -32.56 34.61
C ASN A 60 3.17 -32.86 35.42
N PHE A 61 3.25 -32.45 36.68
CA PHE A 61 4.48 -32.58 37.49
C PHE A 61 4.34 -33.57 38.65
N VAL A 62 3.41 -33.31 39.59
CA VAL A 62 3.18 -34.15 40.77
C VAL A 62 1.68 -34.26 41.04
N ASP A 63 1.26 -35.37 41.63
CA ASP A 63 -0.11 -35.46 42.14
C ASP A 63 -0.27 -34.43 43.27
N THR A 64 -1.25 -33.52 43.15
CA THR A 64 -1.40 -32.39 44.07
C THR A 64 -2.74 -32.49 44.79
N GLU A 65 -2.71 -32.80 46.08
CA GLU A 65 -3.89 -32.81 46.93
C GLU A 65 -3.97 -31.49 47.71
N ILE A 66 -5.06 -30.74 47.50
CA ILE A 66 -5.27 -29.45 48.15
C ILE A 66 -6.49 -29.55 49.08
N ILE A 67 -6.25 -29.23 50.35
CA ILE A 67 -7.27 -29.06 51.39
C ILE A 67 -7.36 -27.56 51.70
N GLU A 68 -8.52 -26.96 51.38
CA GLU A 68 -8.76 -25.52 51.52
C GLU A 68 -9.71 -25.25 52.70
N HIS A 69 -9.27 -24.46 53.68
CA HIS A 69 -10.10 -23.94 54.76
C HIS A 69 -10.36 -22.44 54.57
N ASN A 70 -11.60 -22.09 54.29
CA ASN A 70 -12.07 -20.71 54.24
C ASN A 70 -13.56 -20.61 54.59
N PHE A 71 -14.11 -19.39 54.67
CA PHE A 71 -15.50 -19.21 55.09
C PHE A 71 -16.55 -19.64 54.04
N GLN A 72 -16.15 -19.80 52.77
CA GLN A 72 -17.03 -20.23 51.68
C GLN A 72 -17.00 -21.74 51.43
N THR A 73 -16.01 -22.47 51.95
CA THR A 73 -15.89 -23.91 51.85
C THR A 73 -16.72 -24.64 52.91
N LEU A 74 -17.01 -25.94 52.66
CA LEU A 74 -17.63 -26.82 53.66
C LEU A 74 -16.77 -26.97 54.94
N GLN A 75 -15.45 -26.79 54.80
CA GLN A 75 -14.48 -26.83 55.90
C GLN A 75 -14.15 -25.40 56.32
N LYS A 76 -14.62 -24.98 57.50
CA LYS A 76 -14.31 -23.67 58.07
C LYS A 76 -12.90 -23.66 58.68
N PRO A 77 -12.24 -22.51 58.84
CA PRO A 77 -10.94 -22.41 59.48
C PRO A 77 -11.08 -22.49 61.01
N TYR A 78 -11.52 -23.64 61.53
CA TYR A 78 -11.57 -23.91 62.97
C TYR A 78 -10.36 -24.71 63.43
N LEU A 79 -9.92 -24.48 64.66
CA LEU A 79 -8.73 -25.14 65.21
C LEU A 79 -8.84 -26.66 65.21
N SER A 80 -10.02 -27.20 65.53
CA SER A 80 -10.25 -28.65 65.53
C SER A 80 -10.07 -29.28 64.16
N ASP A 81 -10.57 -28.63 63.12
CA ASP A 81 -10.58 -29.15 61.75
C ASP A 81 -9.18 -29.06 61.14
N ILE A 82 -8.47 -27.95 61.39
CA ILE A 82 -7.09 -27.76 60.96
C ILE A 82 -6.16 -28.77 61.64
N ARG A 83 -6.31 -29.01 62.95
CA ARG A 83 -5.54 -30.05 63.66
C ARG A 83 -5.80 -31.44 63.10
N ALA A 84 -7.07 -31.79 62.84
CA ALA A 84 -7.44 -33.08 62.28
C ALA A 84 -6.83 -33.30 60.88
N ASN A 85 -6.91 -32.30 59.99
CA ASN A 85 -6.35 -32.38 58.65
C ASN A 85 -4.82 -32.38 58.65
N LEU A 86 -4.17 -31.60 59.51
CA LEU A 86 -2.71 -31.68 59.72
C LEU A 86 -2.30 -33.09 60.17
N GLN A 87 -3.01 -33.67 61.14
CA GLN A 87 -2.70 -35.02 61.62
C GLN A 87 -2.93 -36.08 60.54
N GLN A 88 -3.97 -35.94 59.72
CA GLN A 88 -4.21 -36.80 58.55
C GLN A 88 -3.06 -36.71 57.55
N ILE A 89 -2.62 -35.51 57.17
CA ILE A 89 -1.49 -35.32 56.24
C ILE A 89 -0.22 -35.94 56.82
N VAL A 90 0.11 -35.60 58.08
CA VAL A 90 1.33 -36.07 58.75
C VAL A 90 1.41 -37.60 58.81
N THR A 91 0.26 -38.27 59.02
CA THR A 91 0.18 -39.74 59.09
C THR A 91 0.11 -40.42 57.73
N SER A 92 -0.30 -39.70 56.67
CA SER A 92 -0.50 -40.27 55.32
C SER A 92 0.65 -40.00 54.36
N ALA A 93 1.46 -38.97 54.61
CA ALA A 93 2.55 -38.57 53.73
C ALA A 93 3.75 -39.54 53.80
N ASN A 94 4.30 -39.88 52.62
CA ASN A 94 5.44 -40.77 52.47
C ASN A 94 6.76 -40.00 52.40
N SER A 95 7.88 -40.73 52.48
CA SER A 95 9.22 -40.12 52.42
C SER A 95 9.55 -39.37 51.12
N GLU A 96 8.86 -39.62 50.01
CA GLU A 96 9.08 -38.91 48.73
C GLU A 96 8.14 -37.71 48.53
N ASP A 97 7.20 -37.48 49.45
CA ASP A 97 6.18 -36.44 49.33
C ASP A 97 6.72 -35.06 49.79
N THR A 98 6.04 -34.02 49.34
CA THR A 98 6.21 -32.64 49.80
C THR A 98 4.96 -32.19 50.54
N ILE A 99 5.14 -31.53 51.69
CA ILE A 99 4.05 -30.86 52.42
C ILE A 99 4.17 -29.36 52.27
N LEU A 100 3.08 -28.70 51.94
CA LEU A 100 2.92 -27.27 51.91
C LEU A 100 1.84 -26.85 52.92
N PHE A 101 2.22 -26.02 53.88
CA PHE A 101 1.30 -25.34 54.77
C PHE A 101 1.24 -23.87 54.38
N TYR A 102 0.06 -23.36 54.08
CA TYR A 102 -0.16 -21.94 53.79
C TYR A 102 -1.19 -21.35 54.75
N PHE A 103 -0.88 -20.19 55.31
CA PHE A 103 -1.79 -19.45 56.17
C PHE A 103 -1.82 -17.97 55.80
N SER A 104 -3.02 -17.43 55.58
CA SER A 104 -3.30 -16.00 55.46
C SER A 104 -4.34 -15.59 56.50
N GLY A 105 -3.97 -14.67 57.39
CA GLY A 105 -4.78 -14.31 58.56
C GLY A 105 -4.03 -13.45 59.59
N HIS A 106 -4.65 -13.21 60.75
CA HIS A 106 -3.96 -12.55 61.86
C HIS A 106 -2.98 -13.50 62.56
N GLY A 107 -1.89 -12.93 63.06
CA GLY A 107 -0.97 -13.60 63.99
C GLY A 107 -0.83 -12.76 65.26
N MET A 108 -0.69 -13.41 66.42
CA MET A 108 -0.55 -12.74 67.71
C MET A 108 0.52 -13.39 68.59
N LEU A 109 1.08 -12.62 69.51
CA LEU A 109 1.87 -13.14 70.63
C LEU A 109 0.98 -13.30 71.85
N ASP A 110 1.03 -14.48 72.46
CA ASP A 110 0.44 -14.63 73.79
C ASP A 110 1.21 -13.78 74.81
N SER A 111 0.46 -12.96 75.56
CA SER A 111 1.02 -11.99 76.50
C SER A 111 1.87 -12.63 77.61
N LYS A 112 1.58 -13.88 78.00
CA LYS A 112 2.24 -14.57 79.12
C LYS A 112 3.41 -15.44 78.67
N SER A 113 3.19 -16.29 77.68
CA SER A 113 4.15 -17.28 77.18
C SER A 113 5.08 -16.74 76.10
N GLN A 114 4.72 -15.59 75.48
CA GLN A 114 5.40 -15.03 74.31
C GLN A 114 5.45 -15.99 73.11
N GLN A 115 4.59 -17.01 73.09
CA GLN A 115 4.46 -17.92 71.94
C GLN A 115 3.68 -17.23 70.82
N ALA A 116 4.12 -17.46 69.58
CA ALA A 116 3.41 -17.01 68.40
C ALA A 116 2.23 -17.93 68.08
N VAL A 117 1.07 -17.32 67.79
CA VAL A 117 -0.21 -17.99 67.53
C VAL A 117 -0.77 -17.47 66.22
N LEU A 118 -1.15 -18.38 65.31
CA LEU A 118 -1.91 -18.08 64.10
C LEU A 118 -3.41 -18.08 64.45
N CYS A 119 -4.09 -16.96 64.24
CA CYS A 119 -5.48 -16.77 64.62
C CYS A 119 -6.43 -17.35 63.57
N LEU A 120 -7.30 -18.24 64.03
CA LEU A 120 -8.32 -18.94 63.26
C LEU A 120 -9.69 -18.29 63.49
N THR A 121 -10.72 -18.74 62.78
CA THR A 121 -12.06 -18.13 62.86
C THR A 121 -12.64 -18.20 64.28
N ASP A 122 -12.32 -19.25 65.05
CA ASP A 122 -12.76 -19.50 66.42
C ASP A 122 -11.79 -18.99 67.50
N THR A 123 -10.68 -18.34 67.13
CA THR A 123 -9.71 -17.80 68.09
C THR A 123 -10.30 -16.66 68.92
N GLN A 124 -10.04 -16.72 70.23
CA GLN A 124 -10.41 -15.69 71.22
C GLN A 124 -9.15 -15.00 71.74
N THR A 125 -9.16 -13.68 71.79
CA THR A 125 -7.99 -12.86 72.20
C THR A 125 -7.62 -13.02 73.68
N ASP A 126 -8.55 -13.46 74.53
CA ASP A 126 -8.33 -13.75 75.95
C ASP A 126 -7.88 -15.20 76.24
N ASP A 127 -7.95 -16.10 75.24
CA ASP A 127 -7.53 -17.51 75.34
C ASP A 127 -6.80 -18.01 74.08
N LEU A 128 -5.72 -17.30 73.70
CA LEU A 128 -4.99 -17.53 72.45
C LEU A 128 -4.40 -18.95 72.33
N LEU A 129 -3.84 -19.51 73.40
CA LEU A 129 -3.13 -20.80 73.35
C LEU A 129 -4.06 -22.00 73.13
N ASN A 130 -5.33 -21.91 73.56
CA ASN A 130 -6.28 -23.01 73.42
C ASN A 130 -7.18 -22.87 72.18
N THR A 131 -7.35 -21.65 71.66
CA THR A 131 -8.29 -21.34 70.57
C THR A 131 -7.61 -20.89 69.27
N GLY A 132 -6.30 -20.65 69.28
CA GLY A 132 -5.49 -20.42 68.09
C GLY A 132 -4.50 -21.55 67.81
N LEU A 133 -3.92 -21.56 66.60
CA LEU A 133 -2.91 -22.53 66.22
C LEU A 133 -1.53 -22.03 66.67
N VAL A 134 -0.99 -22.64 67.72
CA VAL A 134 0.34 -22.29 68.25
C VAL A 134 1.42 -22.70 67.26
N MET A 135 2.35 -21.79 66.94
CA MET A 135 3.37 -22.06 65.91
C MET A 135 4.29 -23.23 66.27
N GLN A 136 4.69 -23.34 67.54
CA GLN A 136 5.50 -24.47 68.03
C GLN A 136 4.77 -25.81 67.87
N GLU A 137 3.44 -25.83 68.08
CA GLU A 137 2.62 -27.03 67.87
C GLU A 137 2.65 -27.45 66.39
N LEU A 138 2.41 -26.50 65.48
CA LEU A 138 2.47 -26.74 64.03
C LEU A 138 3.83 -27.30 63.61
N LEU A 139 4.93 -26.67 64.05
CA LEU A 139 6.28 -27.11 63.70
C LEU A 139 6.61 -28.49 64.28
N GLN A 140 6.11 -28.82 65.48
CA GLN A 140 6.25 -30.14 66.07
C GLN A 140 5.49 -31.20 65.27
N MET A 141 4.25 -30.91 64.85
CA MET A 141 3.46 -31.82 64.02
C MET A 141 4.13 -32.07 62.67
N LEU A 142 4.60 -31.02 61.99
CA LEU A 142 5.34 -31.15 60.73
C LEU A 142 6.68 -31.89 60.92
N GLY A 143 7.38 -31.67 62.03
CA GLY A 143 8.61 -32.38 62.39
C GLY A 143 8.43 -33.89 62.55
N ASN A 144 7.23 -34.36 62.90
CA ASN A 144 6.91 -35.79 63.02
C ASN A 144 6.53 -36.44 61.69
N CYS A 145 6.40 -35.68 60.61
CA CYS A 145 6.02 -36.21 59.31
C CYS A 145 7.20 -36.89 58.61
N GLN A 146 6.94 -37.93 57.80
CA GLN A 146 7.97 -38.61 57.02
C GLN A 146 8.36 -37.88 55.71
N ALA A 147 7.56 -36.92 55.25
CA ALA A 147 7.79 -36.18 54.00
C ALA A 147 9.22 -35.62 53.90
N SER A 148 9.87 -35.81 52.75
CA SER A 148 11.25 -35.35 52.53
C SER A 148 11.37 -33.84 52.42
N GLN A 149 10.30 -33.14 52.04
CA GLN A 149 10.32 -31.69 51.86
C GLN A 149 9.10 -31.06 52.56
N GLN A 150 9.33 -29.97 53.29
CA GLN A 150 8.31 -29.23 54.02
C GLN A 150 8.45 -27.75 53.69
N LEU A 151 7.36 -27.14 53.22
CA LEU A 151 7.27 -25.73 52.89
C LEU A 151 6.17 -25.08 53.74
N VAL A 152 6.55 -24.09 54.55
CA VAL A 152 5.63 -23.28 55.34
C VAL A 152 5.56 -21.88 54.73
N VAL A 153 4.38 -21.43 54.34
CA VAL A 153 4.16 -20.10 53.77
C VAL A 153 3.21 -19.33 54.66
N LEU A 154 3.66 -18.21 55.20
CA LEU A 154 2.88 -17.40 56.15
C LEU A 154 2.69 -15.99 55.61
N ASP A 155 1.43 -15.65 55.33
CA ASP A 155 0.97 -14.29 55.05
C ASP A 155 0.16 -13.75 56.24
N ALA A 156 0.85 -13.54 57.37
CA ALA A 156 0.20 -13.22 58.63
C ALA A 156 0.97 -12.16 59.41
N CYS A 157 0.57 -10.89 59.28
CA CYS A 157 1.13 -9.75 60.03
C CYS A 157 0.14 -8.60 60.24
N HIS A 158 -1.17 -8.86 60.19
CA HIS A 158 -2.16 -7.85 60.54
C HIS A 158 -2.37 -7.91 62.07
N SER A 159 -2.12 -6.82 62.80
CA SER A 159 -2.61 -6.62 64.16
C SER A 159 -2.85 -5.13 64.36
N GLY A 160 -3.80 -4.59 63.59
CA GLY A 160 -4.22 -3.19 63.72
C GLY A 160 -4.87 -2.92 65.08
N SER A 161 -4.06 -2.58 66.09
CA SER A 161 -4.47 -1.83 67.28
C SER A 161 -3.24 -1.23 67.97
N LEU A 162 -3.42 0.02 68.43
CA LEU A 162 -2.47 0.97 69.03
C LEU A 162 -1.26 0.38 69.78
N THR A 163 -0.07 0.86 69.38
CA THR A 163 1.31 0.63 69.92
C THR A 163 2.04 -0.59 69.35
N LEU A 164 3.05 -0.29 68.51
CA LEU A 164 4.12 -1.17 68.00
C LEU A 164 4.94 -1.82 69.14
N ARG A 165 4.32 -2.68 69.96
CA ARG A 165 5.05 -3.43 71.00
C ARG A 165 4.92 -4.95 70.90
N ASN A 166 3.91 -5.49 70.20
CA ASN A 166 3.59 -6.92 70.26
C ASN A 166 3.35 -7.61 68.89
N SER A 167 4.03 -7.21 67.82
CA SER A 167 3.97 -7.97 66.55
C SER A 167 4.63 -9.35 66.73
N PRO A 168 4.02 -10.46 66.25
CA PRO A 168 4.61 -11.79 66.34
C PRO A 168 5.76 -12.03 65.35
N THR A 169 5.96 -11.15 64.34
CA THR A 169 6.93 -11.39 63.25
C THR A 169 8.35 -11.69 63.75
N PRO A 170 8.94 -10.94 64.71
CA PRO A 170 10.27 -11.23 65.23
C PRO A 170 10.37 -12.62 65.86
N GLN A 171 9.36 -13.02 66.64
CA GLN A 171 9.31 -14.30 67.32
C GLN A 171 9.07 -15.46 66.33
N LEU A 172 8.18 -15.28 65.36
CA LEU A 172 7.92 -16.27 64.30
C LEU A 172 9.20 -16.57 63.50
N VAL A 173 9.95 -15.53 63.13
CA VAL A 173 11.23 -15.67 62.43
C VAL A 173 12.23 -16.44 63.30
N GLU A 174 12.29 -16.15 64.60
CA GLU A 174 13.20 -16.82 65.53
C GLU A 174 12.83 -18.29 65.77
N GLU A 175 11.55 -18.61 65.97
CA GLU A 175 11.08 -20.00 66.14
C GLU A 175 11.36 -20.84 64.89
N LEU A 176 11.08 -20.29 63.70
CA LEU A 176 11.38 -20.96 62.43
C LEU A 176 12.90 -21.16 62.21
N GLN A 177 13.71 -20.17 62.57
CA GLN A 177 15.18 -20.28 62.50
C GLN A 177 15.70 -21.32 63.50
N GLN A 178 15.16 -21.39 64.71
CA GLN A 178 15.54 -22.39 65.70
C GLN A 178 15.22 -23.80 65.23
N VAL A 179 14.03 -24.02 64.67
CA VAL A 179 13.64 -25.33 64.11
C VAL A 179 14.54 -25.70 62.94
N ALA A 180 14.85 -24.76 62.06
CA ALA A 180 15.83 -24.96 60.99
C ALA A 180 17.23 -25.32 61.54
N VAL A 181 17.69 -24.69 62.63
CA VAL A 181 18.99 -25.07 63.23
C VAL A 181 18.93 -26.46 63.86
N GLN A 182 17.82 -26.82 64.52
CA GLN A 182 17.65 -28.12 65.16
C GLN A 182 17.62 -29.27 64.16
N LYS A 183 16.87 -29.13 63.06
CA LYS A 183 16.79 -30.14 62.00
C LYS A 183 18.16 -30.38 61.32
N LYS A 184 19.02 -29.35 61.28
CA LYS A 184 20.39 -29.46 60.75
C LYS A 184 21.28 -30.34 61.61
N GLN A 185 21.05 -30.31 62.92
CA GLN A 185 21.84 -31.04 63.91
C GLN A 185 21.38 -32.49 64.08
N THR A 186 20.12 -32.81 63.78
CA THR A 186 19.54 -34.15 63.96
C THR A 186 19.84 -35.11 62.81
N GLY A 187 20.43 -34.65 61.70
CA GLY A 187 20.86 -35.50 60.59
C GLY A 187 19.72 -36.14 59.79
N HIS A 188 18.48 -35.70 60.00
CA HIS A 188 17.34 -36.12 59.18
C HIS A 188 17.43 -35.48 57.80
N ASN A 189 17.28 -36.29 56.75
CA ASN A 189 17.42 -35.88 55.35
C ASN A 189 16.20 -35.09 54.81
N GLN A 190 15.49 -34.36 55.69
CA GLN A 190 14.28 -33.61 55.38
C GLN A 190 14.61 -32.15 55.12
N GLY A 191 14.26 -31.65 53.93
CA GLY A 191 14.39 -30.23 53.61
C GLY A 191 13.27 -29.40 54.21
N PHE A 192 13.62 -28.34 54.93
CA PHE A 192 12.66 -27.37 55.48
C PHE A 192 12.83 -26.00 54.81
N TYR A 193 11.70 -25.44 54.37
CA TYR A 193 11.59 -24.12 53.77
C TYR A 193 10.48 -23.34 54.47
N ALA A 194 10.74 -22.09 54.83
CA ALA A 194 9.70 -21.19 55.27
C ALA A 194 9.76 -19.87 54.50
N LEU A 195 8.63 -19.46 53.94
CA LEU A 195 8.45 -18.22 53.20
C LEU A 195 7.48 -17.33 53.96
N LEU A 196 7.97 -16.18 54.41
CA LEU A 196 7.21 -15.21 55.20
C LEU A 196 6.94 -13.96 54.36
N SER A 197 5.77 -13.36 54.54
CA SER A 197 5.35 -12.19 53.75
C SER A 197 6.14 -10.91 54.06
N CYS A 198 6.77 -10.78 55.23
CA CYS A 198 7.59 -9.63 55.62
C CYS A 198 8.77 -10.02 56.55
N ASP A 199 9.70 -9.08 56.81
CA ASP A 199 10.86 -9.25 57.71
C ASP A 199 10.56 -8.72 59.13
N LYS A 200 11.51 -8.86 60.06
CA LYS A 200 11.36 -8.37 61.44
C LYS A 200 10.93 -6.90 61.45
N GLU A 201 9.94 -6.57 62.28
CA GLU A 201 9.40 -5.20 62.46
C GLU A 201 8.62 -4.62 61.26
N GLN A 202 8.26 -5.43 60.26
CA GLN A 202 7.45 -5.01 59.11
C GLN A 202 6.04 -5.60 59.15
N GLU A 203 5.12 -4.99 58.40
CA GLU A 203 3.73 -5.41 58.24
C GLU A 203 3.50 -6.08 56.87
N SER A 204 2.46 -6.90 56.76
CA SER A 204 1.98 -7.43 55.47
C SER A 204 0.78 -6.61 54.99
N TRP A 205 0.82 -6.17 53.74
CA TRP A 205 -0.17 -5.26 53.16
C TRP A 205 -1.12 -5.96 52.19
N GLU A 206 -2.41 -5.65 52.32
CA GLU A 206 -3.43 -5.96 51.31
C GLU A 206 -3.79 -4.71 50.51
N PHE A 207 -3.92 -4.88 49.20
CA PHE A 207 -4.21 -3.79 48.27
C PHE A 207 -5.49 -4.16 47.53
N PRO A 208 -6.55 -3.34 47.63
CA PRO A 208 -7.81 -3.63 46.98
C PRO A 208 -7.70 -3.94 45.50
N GLU A 209 -6.64 -3.48 44.87
CA GLU A 209 -6.51 -3.38 43.43
C GLU A 209 -5.64 -4.48 42.86
N LEU A 210 -4.92 -5.17 43.75
CA LEU A 210 -4.43 -6.51 43.49
C LEU A 210 -5.50 -7.56 43.79
N SER A 211 -6.60 -7.19 44.44
CA SER A 211 -7.58 -8.13 45.01
C SER A 211 -6.97 -9.23 45.88
N HIS A 212 -5.79 -8.93 46.45
CA HIS A 212 -4.88 -9.88 47.12
C HIS A 212 -3.93 -9.14 48.07
N GLY A 213 -3.33 -9.88 49.02
CA GLY A 213 -2.11 -9.43 49.70
C GLY A 213 -0.96 -9.25 48.69
N VAL A 214 -0.14 -8.20 48.79
CA VAL A 214 0.93 -7.95 47.78
C VAL A 214 1.91 -9.12 47.67
N PHE A 215 2.22 -9.75 48.80
CA PHE A 215 3.07 -10.94 48.85
C PHE A 215 2.40 -12.12 48.14
N THR A 216 1.15 -12.42 48.50
CA THR A 216 0.41 -13.56 47.93
C THR A 216 0.10 -13.38 46.45
N TYR A 217 -0.20 -12.15 46.02
CA TYR A 217 -0.35 -11.80 44.61
C TYR A 217 0.88 -12.22 43.80
N PHE A 218 2.09 -11.80 44.21
CA PHE A 218 3.30 -12.17 43.51
C PHE A 218 3.67 -13.65 43.71
N LEU A 219 3.30 -14.28 44.82
CA LEU A 219 3.43 -15.74 44.96
C LEU A 219 2.61 -16.48 43.90
N ILE A 220 1.35 -16.08 43.70
CA ILE A 220 0.46 -16.63 42.67
C ILE A 220 1.05 -16.40 41.27
N ARG A 221 1.42 -15.16 40.92
CA ARG A 221 2.02 -14.83 39.61
C ARG A 221 3.30 -15.61 39.34
N GLY A 222 4.15 -15.77 40.36
CA GLY A 222 5.38 -16.55 40.27
C GLY A 222 5.09 -18.03 39.94
N LEU A 223 4.11 -18.63 40.59
CA LEU A 223 3.64 -20.01 40.34
C LEU A 223 2.96 -20.18 38.98
N LEU A 224 2.34 -19.13 38.44
CA LEU A 224 1.81 -19.12 37.07
C LEU A 224 2.91 -19.03 36.00
N GLY A 225 4.18 -18.99 36.41
CA GLY A 225 5.34 -19.12 35.54
C GLY A 225 6.12 -17.84 35.30
N GLU A 226 5.84 -16.76 36.02
CA GLU A 226 6.67 -15.54 35.97
C GLU A 226 8.01 -15.71 36.70
N ALA A 227 8.06 -16.61 37.68
CA ALA A 227 9.29 -16.99 38.36
C ALA A 227 10.00 -18.21 37.72
N ALA A 228 9.51 -18.69 36.58
CA ALA A 228 10.08 -19.86 35.92
C ALA A 228 11.44 -19.57 35.29
N ASP A 229 12.37 -20.51 35.41
CA ASP A 229 13.69 -20.42 34.76
C ASP A 229 13.60 -20.66 33.23
N SER A 230 14.76 -20.69 32.56
CA SER A 230 14.82 -20.93 31.10
C SER A 230 14.29 -22.31 30.67
N ARG A 231 14.18 -23.27 31.59
CA ARG A 231 13.60 -24.61 31.36
C ARG A 231 12.12 -24.65 31.72
N GLY A 232 11.56 -23.55 32.23
CA GLY A 232 10.19 -23.48 32.71
C GLY A 232 10.02 -24.00 34.14
N GLU A 233 11.11 -24.31 34.86
CA GLU A 233 11.07 -24.82 36.24
C GLU A 233 10.83 -23.68 37.24
N ILE A 234 9.92 -23.89 38.20
CA ILE A 234 9.63 -22.94 39.27
C ILE A 234 10.29 -23.43 40.57
N GLU A 235 11.56 -23.09 40.77
CA GLU A 235 12.32 -23.41 41.98
C GLU A 235 12.01 -22.41 43.12
N ILE A 236 11.89 -22.87 44.36
CA ILE A 236 11.59 -22.03 45.54
C ILE A 236 12.53 -20.82 45.70
N LYS A 237 13.83 -20.95 45.43
CA LYS A 237 14.78 -19.83 45.57
C LYS A 237 14.57 -18.77 44.49
N THR A 238 14.24 -19.20 43.28
CA THR A 238 13.94 -18.30 42.15
C THR A 238 12.58 -17.64 42.36
N LEU A 239 11.58 -18.40 42.82
CA LEU A 239 10.29 -17.88 43.26
C LEU A 239 10.43 -16.84 44.37
N TYR A 240 11.24 -17.12 45.39
CA TYR A 240 11.51 -16.15 46.46
C TYR A 240 12.13 -14.86 45.92
N LYS A 241 13.18 -14.94 45.09
CA LYS A 241 13.80 -13.74 44.49
C LYS A 241 12.79 -12.92 43.72
N TYR A 242 11.95 -13.59 42.91
CA TYR A 242 10.86 -12.95 42.19
C TYR A 242 9.92 -12.22 43.14
N ILE A 243 9.34 -12.91 44.13
CA ILE A 243 8.41 -12.32 45.10
C ILE A 243 9.05 -11.15 45.84
N TYR A 244 10.28 -11.33 46.35
CA TYR A 244 11.03 -10.31 47.06
C TYR A 244 11.17 -9.02 46.24
N HIS A 245 11.63 -9.15 45.00
CA HIS A 245 11.83 -7.99 44.13
C HIS A 245 10.51 -7.35 43.72
N GLN A 246 9.49 -8.13 43.39
CA GLN A 246 8.21 -7.59 42.94
C GLN A 246 7.43 -6.88 44.05
N THR A 247 7.41 -7.43 45.27
CA THR A 247 6.77 -6.77 46.43
C THR A 247 7.42 -5.42 46.72
N LEU A 248 8.75 -5.36 46.77
CA LEU A 248 9.49 -4.11 46.98
C LEU A 248 9.24 -3.10 45.86
N GLN A 249 9.30 -3.54 44.60
CA GLN A 249 9.09 -2.66 43.46
C GLN A 249 7.66 -2.13 43.40
N TYR A 250 6.66 -2.94 43.71
CA TYR A 250 5.27 -2.51 43.74
C TYR A 250 5.05 -1.40 44.78
N ILE A 251 5.56 -1.60 46.01
CA ILE A 251 5.43 -0.60 47.08
C ILE A 251 6.17 0.70 46.73
N ASP A 252 7.38 0.61 46.15
CA ASP A 252 8.10 1.81 45.71
C ASP A 252 7.35 2.56 44.60
N LYS A 253 6.86 1.85 43.57
CA LYS A 253 6.07 2.45 42.48
C LYS A 253 4.77 3.07 42.99
N LEU A 254 4.10 2.42 43.94
CA LEU A 254 2.90 2.95 44.59
C LEU A 254 3.23 4.25 45.31
N ASN A 255 4.28 4.26 46.14
CA ASN A 255 4.72 5.45 46.87
C ASN A 255 5.16 6.58 45.93
N GLN A 256 5.80 6.28 44.79
CA GLN A 256 6.08 7.28 43.75
C GLN A 256 4.77 7.92 43.23
N GLY A 257 3.72 7.14 42.98
CA GLY A 257 2.40 7.65 42.62
C GLY A 257 1.78 8.51 43.71
N LEU A 258 1.81 8.05 44.97
CA LEU A 258 1.28 8.80 46.12
C LEU A 258 1.99 10.15 46.32
N ARG A 259 3.32 10.20 46.13
CA ARG A 259 4.10 11.44 46.15
C ARG A 259 3.65 12.41 45.08
N LEU A 260 3.42 11.93 43.85
CA LEU A 260 2.95 12.76 42.74
C LEU A 260 1.54 13.33 43.01
N ILE A 261 0.61 12.51 43.51
CA ILE A 261 -0.75 12.94 43.89
C ILE A 261 -0.69 14.01 44.99
N ASN A 262 0.08 13.75 46.05
CA ASN A 262 0.22 14.69 47.16
C ASN A 262 0.85 16.02 46.70
N LEU A 263 1.78 15.96 45.74
CA LEU A 263 2.37 17.15 45.13
C LEU A 263 1.34 17.92 44.28
N GLN A 264 0.52 17.23 43.50
CA GLN A 264 -0.61 17.82 42.75
C GLN A 264 -1.60 18.53 43.68
N LYS A 265 -2.03 17.87 44.77
CA LYS A 265 -2.91 18.48 45.79
C LYS A 265 -2.32 19.73 46.42
N ARG A 266 -1.04 19.68 46.80
CA ARG A 266 -0.32 20.85 47.34
C ARG A 266 -0.29 22.02 46.35
N SER A 267 -0.09 21.74 45.07
CA SER A 267 -0.08 22.80 44.04
C SER A 267 -1.42 23.51 43.87
N ARG A 268 -2.53 22.85 44.27
CA ARG A 268 -3.90 23.41 44.28
C ARG A 268 -4.28 24.09 45.59
N GLY A 269 -3.40 24.09 46.59
CA GLY A 269 -3.69 24.62 47.92
C GLY A 269 -4.56 23.72 48.79
N GLU A 270 -4.77 22.45 48.40
CA GLU A 270 -5.48 21.48 49.23
C GLU A 270 -4.59 21.02 50.40
N THR A 271 -5.11 21.10 51.63
CA THR A 271 -4.39 20.69 52.85
C THR A 271 -4.89 19.38 53.45
N ASP A 272 -6.08 18.92 53.04
CA ASP A 272 -6.75 17.75 53.60
C ASP A 272 -6.68 16.55 52.65
N GLY A 273 -6.66 15.33 53.22
CA GLY A 273 -6.73 14.09 52.43
C GLY A 273 -5.42 13.71 51.70
N PHE A 274 -4.25 14.05 52.25
CA PHE A 274 -2.98 13.50 51.78
C PHE A 274 -2.90 11.99 52.06
N LYS A 275 -2.52 11.21 51.04
CA LYS A 275 -2.33 9.78 51.18
C LYS A 275 -0.97 9.51 51.84
N LYS A 276 -0.91 8.62 52.83
CA LYS A 276 0.35 8.23 53.49
C LYS A 276 1.10 7.22 52.63
N GLU A 277 2.42 7.38 52.54
CA GLU A 277 3.29 6.37 51.94
C GLU A 277 3.28 5.09 52.76
N GLN A 278 3.36 3.95 52.08
CA GLN A 278 3.42 2.64 52.71
C GLN A 278 4.86 2.26 53.08
N PRO A 279 5.13 1.83 54.32
CA PRO A 279 6.41 1.24 54.70
C PRO A 279 6.79 0.04 53.82
N PRO A 280 8.09 -0.28 53.68
CA PRO A 280 8.52 -1.42 52.90
C PRO A 280 8.05 -2.74 53.52
N GLN A 281 7.64 -3.67 52.66
CA GLN A 281 7.42 -5.07 52.99
C GLN A 281 8.46 -5.91 52.26
N THR A 282 9.28 -6.63 53.01
CA THR A 282 10.36 -7.46 52.47
C THR A 282 10.13 -8.93 52.81
N PRO A 283 9.67 -9.75 51.85
CA PRO A 283 9.49 -11.18 52.06
C PRO A 283 10.77 -11.86 52.56
N LYS A 284 10.62 -12.90 53.38
CA LYS A 284 11.77 -13.64 53.96
C LYS A 284 11.70 -15.11 53.58
N LEU A 285 12.83 -15.66 53.14
CA LEU A 285 13.00 -17.10 52.96
C LEU A 285 13.98 -17.65 54.00
N ILE A 286 13.53 -18.66 54.75
CA ILE A 286 14.35 -19.47 55.65
C ILE A 286 14.52 -20.82 54.98
N VAL A 287 15.76 -21.26 54.77
CA VAL A 287 16.07 -22.53 54.09
C VAL A 287 17.02 -23.35 54.93
N GLU A 288 16.68 -24.62 55.09
CA GLU A 288 17.55 -25.61 55.71
C GLU A 288 17.31 -26.97 55.05
N ALA A 289 17.98 -27.17 53.92
CA ALA A 289 17.85 -28.35 53.07
C ALA A 289 19.12 -28.56 52.22
N VAL A 290 19.35 -29.81 51.79
CA VAL A 290 20.36 -30.18 50.79
C VAL A 290 19.62 -30.54 49.50
N GLY A 291 19.60 -29.65 48.51
CA GLY A 291 18.96 -29.89 47.20
C GLY A 291 18.18 -28.70 46.66
N GLU A 292 17.55 -28.90 45.49
CA GLU A 292 16.63 -27.96 44.83
C GLU A 292 15.18 -28.42 45.11
N LEU A 293 14.29 -27.49 45.47
CA LEU A 293 12.85 -27.73 45.60
C LEU A 293 12.12 -27.06 44.43
N ILE A 294 11.62 -27.89 43.52
CA ILE A 294 10.79 -27.48 42.39
C ILE A 294 9.33 -27.57 42.81
N LEU A 295 8.58 -26.48 42.64
CA LEU A 295 7.17 -26.35 43.04
C LEU A 295 6.17 -26.48 41.88
N GLY A 296 6.67 -26.50 40.64
CA GLY A 296 5.86 -26.61 39.43
C GLY A 296 6.61 -26.20 38.17
N TYR A 297 5.89 -26.21 37.04
CA TYR A 297 6.40 -25.81 35.73
C TYR A 297 5.48 -24.79 35.05
N LYS A 298 6.07 -23.92 34.22
CA LYS A 298 5.34 -22.98 33.36
C LYS A 298 4.50 -23.75 32.33
N THR A 299 3.19 -23.49 32.29
CA THR A 299 2.26 -24.11 31.35
C THR A 299 2.37 -23.48 29.95
N SER A 300 2.31 -24.31 28.90
CA SER A 300 2.47 -23.87 27.49
C SER A 300 1.20 -23.30 26.86
N GLU A 301 0.04 -23.47 27.50
CA GLU A 301 -1.28 -23.12 26.97
C GLU A 301 -1.98 -22.07 27.84
N VAL A 302 -1.58 -20.80 27.69
CA VAL A 302 -2.54 -19.70 27.85
C VAL A 302 -2.24 -18.72 26.73
N GLN A 303 -3.12 -18.62 25.75
CA GLN A 303 -3.16 -17.43 24.90
C GLN A 303 -3.55 -16.27 25.82
N PRO A 304 -2.65 -15.33 26.16
CA PRO A 304 -3.10 -14.14 26.84
C PRO A 304 -3.80 -13.30 25.78
N ARG A 305 -5.12 -13.21 25.87
CA ARG A 305 -5.79 -12.01 25.35
C ARG A 305 -5.06 -10.83 26.00
N SER A 306 -4.50 -9.96 25.19
CA SER A 306 -3.85 -8.77 25.70
C SER A 306 -4.89 -7.96 26.49
N LEU A 307 -4.71 -7.90 27.80
CA LEU A 307 -5.49 -7.08 28.73
C LEU A 307 -5.12 -5.58 28.58
N ARG A 308 -4.25 -5.23 27.62
CA ARG A 308 -3.67 -3.89 27.46
C ARG A 308 -3.92 -3.40 26.04
N GLN A 309 -4.79 -2.42 25.85
CA GLN A 309 -5.11 -1.88 24.52
C GLN A 309 -4.52 -0.49 24.35
N ALA A 310 -4.04 -0.17 23.15
CA ALA A 310 -3.58 1.17 22.83
C ALA A 310 -4.13 1.68 21.50
N LEU A 311 -4.47 2.96 21.45
CA LEU A 311 -4.81 3.67 20.23
C LEU A 311 -3.96 4.93 20.11
N ILE A 312 -3.22 5.03 19.01
CA ILE A 312 -2.46 6.23 18.64
C ILE A 312 -3.16 6.89 17.46
N VAL A 313 -3.54 8.15 17.62
CA VAL A 313 -4.20 8.98 16.60
C VAL A 313 -3.27 10.16 16.30
N ASP A 314 -2.54 10.07 15.20
CA ASP A 314 -1.54 11.07 14.79
C ASP A 314 -2.09 11.98 13.69
N GLY A 315 -2.60 13.16 14.07
CA GLY A 315 -3.14 14.17 13.15
C GLY A 315 -2.10 15.10 12.52
N LEU A 316 -0.80 14.91 12.79
CA LEU A 316 0.26 15.76 12.22
C LEU A 316 1.07 15.00 11.17
N SER A 317 1.70 15.73 10.24
CA SER A 317 2.40 15.13 9.10
C SER A 317 3.71 14.42 9.44
N ASN A 318 4.35 14.74 10.57
CA ASN A 318 5.62 14.13 10.99
C ASN A 318 5.38 12.91 11.89
N ARG A 319 5.60 11.70 11.34
CA ARG A 319 5.24 10.43 11.98
C ARG A 319 6.38 9.72 12.72
N GLU A 320 7.63 10.15 12.56
CA GLU A 320 8.78 9.37 13.05
C GLU A 320 8.71 9.10 14.56
N LEU A 321 8.38 10.13 15.35
CA LEU A 321 8.32 10.03 16.81
C LEU A 321 7.12 9.23 17.32
N PRO A 322 5.85 9.50 16.90
CA PRO A 322 4.71 8.68 17.31
C PRO A 322 4.85 7.19 16.90
N LEU A 323 5.44 6.91 15.74
CA LEU A 323 5.75 5.53 15.32
C LEU A 323 6.78 4.90 16.26
N ALA A 324 7.85 5.60 16.61
CA ALA A 324 8.85 5.09 17.56
C ALA A 324 8.27 4.81 18.95
N ILE A 325 7.36 5.67 19.44
CA ILE A 325 6.61 5.45 20.68
C ILE A 325 5.75 4.19 20.56
N SER A 326 5.00 4.06 19.46
CA SER A 326 4.16 2.88 19.18
C SER A 326 4.93 1.58 19.29
N LYS A 327 6.16 1.54 18.74
CA LYS A 327 7.03 0.35 18.78
C LYS A 327 7.36 -0.09 20.19
N ILE A 328 7.69 0.85 21.09
CA ILE A 328 8.03 0.50 22.47
C ILE A 328 6.78 0.08 23.24
N LEU A 329 5.64 0.75 23.01
CA LEU A 329 4.38 0.41 23.66
C LEU A 329 3.86 -0.97 23.24
N SER A 330 3.92 -1.33 21.96
CA SER A 330 3.52 -2.67 21.52
C SER A 330 4.49 -3.76 21.98
N SER A 331 5.81 -3.50 21.91
CA SER A 331 6.83 -4.49 22.28
C SER A 331 7.05 -4.61 23.79
N ALA A 332 7.72 -3.63 24.40
CA ALA A 332 8.02 -3.64 25.83
C ALA A 332 6.78 -3.41 26.69
N GLY A 333 5.87 -2.53 26.24
CA GLY A 333 4.61 -2.23 26.94
C GLY A 333 3.53 -3.30 26.82
N GLY A 334 3.66 -4.24 25.88
CA GLY A 334 2.73 -5.34 25.66
C GLY A 334 1.31 -4.91 25.29
N PHE A 335 1.14 -3.73 24.69
CA PHE A 335 -0.16 -3.23 24.25
C PHE A 335 -0.56 -3.81 22.89
N ASP A 336 -1.81 -4.26 22.76
CA ASP A 336 -2.46 -4.45 21.45
C ASP A 336 -2.76 -3.06 20.86
N LEU A 337 -1.82 -2.57 20.05
CA LEU A 337 -1.78 -1.18 19.58
C LEU A 337 -2.41 -1.05 18.19
N LYS A 338 -3.36 -0.12 18.07
CA LYS A 338 -3.88 0.37 16.79
C LYS A 338 -3.29 1.75 16.50
N TYR A 339 -2.78 1.93 15.29
CA TYR A 339 -2.29 3.22 14.82
C TYR A 339 -3.23 3.80 13.78
N TRP A 340 -3.62 5.05 13.96
CA TRP A 340 -4.45 5.81 13.04
C TRP A 340 -3.73 7.07 12.58
N HIS A 341 -3.80 7.35 11.28
CA HIS A 341 -3.25 8.56 10.67
C HIS A 341 -4.15 9.03 9.51
N PRO A 342 -4.40 10.35 9.35
CA PRO A 342 -5.34 10.93 8.38
C PRO A 342 -5.15 10.48 6.93
N GLN A 343 -3.91 10.27 6.51
CA GLN A 343 -3.59 9.89 5.13
C GLN A 343 -3.83 8.40 4.81
N VAL A 344 -4.24 7.56 5.77
CA VAL A 344 -4.23 6.08 5.61
C VAL A 344 -5.61 5.43 5.72
N ARG A 345 -6.61 6.07 6.34
CA ARG A 345 -7.94 5.45 6.60
C ARG A 345 -9.11 6.44 6.48
N ASP A 346 -10.28 5.94 6.11
CA ASP A 346 -11.52 6.71 5.93
C ASP A 346 -12.16 7.18 7.27
N LEU A 347 -12.92 8.28 7.20
CA LEU A 347 -13.33 9.17 8.31
C LEU A 347 -14.32 8.63 9.38
N PRO A 348 -15.23 7.66 9.16
CA PRO A 348 -16.16 7.21 10.20
C PRO A 348 -15.51 6.43 11.37
N ASP A 349 -14.26 5.98 11.22
CA ASP A 349 -13.66 4.95 12.06
C ASP A 349 -12.98 5.46 13.35
N ILE A 350 -12.57 6.74 13.46
CA ILE A 350 -11.77 7.18 14.63
C ILE A 350 -12.58 7.25 15.90
N ARG A 351 -13.77 7.86 15.86
CA ARG A 351 -14.63 7.97 17.06
C ARG A 351 -14.99 6.57 17.56
N GLN A 352 -15.28 5.65 16.63
CA GLN A 352 -15.52 4.25 16.93
C GLN A 352 -14.26 3.56 17.48
N ALA A 353 -13.07 3.85 16.94
CA ALA A 353 -11.81 3.31 17.44
C ALA A 353 -11.50 3.79 18.86
N ILE A 354 -11.72 5.08 19.15
CA ILE A 354 -11.58 5.65 20.49
C ILE A 354 -12.57 4.99 21.44
N GLN A 355 -13.84 4.87 21.06
CA GLN A 355 -14.86 4.16 21.84
C GLN A 355 -14.46 2.71 22.12
N ASN A 356 -14.02 1.96 21.11
CA ASN A 356 -13.58 0.58 21.25
C ASN A 356 -12.32 0.45 22.12
N CYS A 357 -11.46 1.47 22.16
CA CYS A 357 -10.28 1.50 23.04
C CYS A 357 -10.67 1.81 24.49
N LEU A 358 -11.79 2.51 24.71
CA LEU A 358 -12.30 2.90 26.03
C LEU A 358 -13.39 1.95 26.57
N LEU A 359 -13.93 1.05 25.75
CA LEU A 359 -15.02 0.13 26.11
C LEU A 359 -14.62 -1.33 25.86
N ASN A 360 -14.87 -2.19 26.85
CA ASN A 360 -14.79 -3.63 26.70
C ASN A 360 -16.20 -4.24 26.47
N ASN A 361 -16.50 -4.65 25.24
CA ASN A 361 -17.84 -5.12 24.81
C ASN A 361 -18.15 -6.60 25.15
N GLN A 362 -17.24 -7.35 25.80
CA GLN A 362 -17.37 -8.82 25.92
C GLN A 362 -17.66 -9.35 27.33
N SER A 363 -17.87 -8.52 28.35
CA SER A 363 -18.12 -9.01 29.72
C SER A 363 -18.99 -8.06 30.54
N GLU A 364 -20.03 -8.59 31.18
CA GLU A 364 -20.85 -7.89 32.19
C GLU A 364 -20.11 -7.72 33.54
N VAL A 365 -18.83 -8.10 33.61
CA VAL A 365 -18.00 -8.11 34.82
C VAL A 365 -16.82 -7.17 34.64
N PHE A 366 -16.63 -6.25 35.59
CA PHE A 366 -15.42 -5.43 35.72
C PHE A 366 -14.19 -6.35 35.72
N LEU A 367 -13.30 -6.21 34.75
CA LEU A 367 -12.00 -6.87 34.74
C LEU A 367 -10.98 -5.86 35.28
N GLU A 368 -10.55 -6.05 36.52
CA GLU A 368 -9.69 -5.12 37.29
C GLU A 368 -8.31 -4.89 36.64
N ASP A 369 -7.86 -5.78 35.75
CA ASP A 369 -6.51 -5.77 35.14
C ASP A 369 -6.42 -5.13 33.73
N VAL A 370 -7.48 -4.48 33.21
CA VAL A 370 -7.45 -3.91 31.86
C VAL A 370 -6.86 -2.50 31.83
N THR A 371 -5.83 -2.29 31.01
CA THR A 371 -5.22 -0.97 30.76
C THR A 371 -5.54 -0.47 29.36
N SER A 372 -6.04 0.76 29.24
CA SER A 372 -6.21 1.47 27.97
C SER A 372 -5.25 2.64 27.86
N LEU A 373 -4.59 2.77 26.70
CA LEU A 373 -3.73 3.91 26.38
C LEU A 373 -4.25 4.63 25.13
N LEU A 374 -4.57 5.91 25.27
CA LEU A 374 -5.01 6.77 24.19
C LEU A 374 -3.99 7.90 23.96
N TYR A 375 -3.32 7.90 22.82
CA TYR A 375 -2.43 8.99 22.40
C TYR A 375 -3.10 9.77 21.27
N LEU A 376 -3.44 11.03 21.51
CA LEU A 376 -4.05 11.92 20.52
C LEU A 376 -3.10 13.08 20.21
N ARG A 377 -2.83 13.30 18.93
CA ARG A 377 -1.96 14.37 18.46
C ARG A 377 -2.63 15.21 17.40
N GLY A 378 -2.69 16.53 17.61
CA GLY A 378 -3.45 17.43 16.74
C GLY A 378 -3.30 18.91 17.09
N ARG A 379 -4.01 19.78 16.39
CA ARG A 379 -4.06 21.23 16.66
C ARG A 379 -5.22 21.55 17.59
N ILE A 380 -5.04 22.49 18.51
CA ILE A 380 -6.15 22.98 19.33
C ILE A 380 -6.79 24.18 18.63
N GLU A 381 -8.11 24.21 18.56
CA GLU A 381 -8.90 25.35 18.09
C GLU A 381 -10.05 25.62 19.06
N GLU A 382 -10.37 26.90 19.26
CA GLU A 382 -11.56 27.33 19.99
C GLU A 382 -12.45 28.17 19.09
N THR A 383 -13.76 27.92 19.16
CA THR A 383 -14.75 28.72 18.46
C THR A 383 -15.02 30.03 19.19
N GLU A 384 -15.62 31.01 18.50
CA GLU A 384 -16.10 32.26 19.12
C GLU A 384 -17.14 32.01 20.22
N THR A 385 -17.80 30.84 20.21
CA THR A 385 -18.76 30.40 21.22
C THR A 385 -18.11 29.72 22.44
N GLY A 386 -16.79 29.54 22.44
CA GLY A 386 -16.03 28.92 23.54
C GLY A 386 -15.96 27.39 23.50
N GLU A 387 -16.36 26.75 22.40
CA GLU A 387 -16.20 25.30 22.23
C GLU A 387 -14.77 24.99 21.78
N ALA A 388 -14.11 24.07 22.50
CA ALA A 388 -12.74 23.68 22.22
C ALA A 388 -12.66 22.34 21.49
N PHE A 389 -11.83 22.29 20.45
CA PHE A 389 -11.64 21.14 19.57
C PHE A 389 -10.17 20.74 19.45
N LEU A 390 -9.92 19.42 19.43
CA LEU A 390 -8.69 18.84 18.91
C LEU A 390 -8.89 18.51 17.43
N VAL A 391 -8.24 19.27 16.57
CA VAL A 391 -8.29 19.16 15.11
C VAL A 391 -7.18 18.23 14.63
N LEU A 392 -7.57 17.07 14.11
CA LEU A 392 -6.65 16.06 13.60
C LEU A 392 -6.34 16.26 12.11
N ASN A 393 -7.30 16.80 11.35
CA ASN A 393 -7.14 17.35 10.01
C ASN A 393 -8.34 18.29 9.75
N ASP A 394 -8.42 18.90 8.57
CA ASP A 394 -9.44 19.93 8.29
C ASP A 394 -10.89 19.39 8.37
N GLU A 395 -11.09 18.09 8.20
CA GLU A 395 -12.39 17.43 8.25
C GLU A 395 -12.73 16.79 9.61
N ILE A 396 -11.73 16.52 10.45
CA ILE A 396 -11.88 15.75 11.69
C ILE A 396 -11.53 16.61 12.91
N LYS A 397 -12.59 17.00 13.62
CA LYS A 397 -12.51 17.71 14.90
C LYS A 397 -13.11 16.87 16.03
N LEU A 398 -12.35 16.69 17.11
CA LEU A 398 -12.78 16.04 18.34
C LEU A 398 -13.12 17.11 19.39
N SER A 399 -14.39 17.21 19.76
CA SER A 399 -14.84 18.12 20.82
C SER A 399 -14.30 17.69 22.19
N ARG A 400 -13.87 18.66 23.01
CA ARG A 400 -13.49 18.46 24.41
C ARG A 400 -14.59 17.79 25.22
N ASP A 401 -15.83 18.25 25.06
CA ASP A 401 -17.00 17.72 25.76
C ASP A 401 -17.30 16.27 25.38
N TRP A 402 -17.19 15.97 24.08
CA TRP A 402 -17.38 14.60 23.59
C TRP A 402 -16.34 13.65 24.18
N LEU A 403 -15.07 14.05 24.18
CA LEU A 403 -13.99 13.23 24.76
C LEU A 403 -14.19 13.03 26.26
N ARG A 404 -14.56 14.10 27.00
CA ARG A 404 -14.91 14.05 28.42
C ARG A 404 -16.01 13.02 28.70
N GLN A 405 -17.09 13.05 27.93
CA GLN A 405 -18.22 12.13 28.11
C GLN A 405 -17.79 10.67 27.94
N HIS A 406 -16.98 10.36 26.92
CA HIS A 406 -16.56 8.99 26.62
C HIS A 406 -15.52 8.45 27.61
N LEU A 407 -14.60 9.30 28.09
CA LEU A 407 -13.70 8.90 29.18
C LEU A 407 -14.50 8.54 30.44
N ARG A 408 -15.57 9.28 30.76
CA ARG A 408 -16.42 9.02 31.94
C ARG A 408 -17.31 7.77 31.80
N GLN A 409 -17.63 7.37 30.57
CA GLN A 409 -18.44 6.18 30.27
C GLN A 409 -17.60 4.91 30.13
N SER A 410 -16.27 5.00 30.17
CA SER A 410 -15.38 3.86 30.05
C SER A 410 -15.60 2.87 31.19
N ASN A 411 -15.56 1.56 30.88
CA ASN A 411 -15.58 0.47 31.85
C ASN A 411 -14.18 -0.13 32.10
N ILE A 412 -13.12 0.59 31.73
CA ILE A 412 -11.73 0.13 31.86
C ILE A 412 -11.12 0.70 33.15
N ALA A 413 -10.54 -0.18 33.98
CA ALA A 413 -10.01 0.15 35.29
C ALA A 413 -8.84 1.17 35.26
N GLN A 414 -7.95 1.05 34.27
CA GLN A 414 -6.78 1.91 34.13
C GLN A 414 -6.76 2.64 32.77
N GLN A 415 -6.68 3.97 32.80
CA GLN A 415 -6.67 4.81 31.59
C GLN A 415 -5.42 5.69 31.55
N ILE A 416 -4.70 5.65 30.43
CA ILE A 416 -3.56 6.53 30.14
C ILE A 416 -3.93 7.38 28.93
N VAL A 417 -4.14 8.67 29.11
CA VAL A 417 -4.49 9.60 28.02
C VAL A 417 -3.34 10.59 27.82
N ILE A 418 -2.86 10.68 26.59
CA ILE A 418 -1.78 11.57 26.18
C ILE A 418 -2.33 12.51 25.12
N LEU A 419 -2.21 13.81 25.37
CA LEU A 419 -2.56 14.86 24.42
C LEU A 419 -1.28 15.58 23.98
N ASP A 420 -0.89 15.39 22.72
CA ASP A 420 0.23 16.08 22.07
C ASP A 420 -0.32 17.19 21.15
N CYS A 421 -0.38 18.40 21.68
CA CYS A 421 -1.10 19.52 21.08
C CYS A 421 -0.17 20.50 20.38
N LEU A 422 -0.55 20.90 19.16
CA LEU A 422 0.08 22.00 18.43
C LEU A 422 -0.77 23.28 18.56
N VAL A 423 -0.15 24.38 18.98
CA VAL A 423 -0.81 25.68 19.25
C VAL A 423 -0.32 26.75 18.27
N LYS A 424 -1.20 27.68 17.86
CA LYS A 424 -0.83 28.79 16.95
C LYS A 424 0.14 29.77 17.64
N GLU A 425 0.95 30.51 16.87
CA GLU A 425 1.97 31.40 17.46
C GLU A 425 1.36 32.51 18.36
N THR A 426 0.11 32.89 18.11
CA THR A 426 -0.64 34.00 18.71
C THR A 426 -1.63 33.61 19.82
N GLU A 427 -1.90 32.31 20.04
CA GLU A 427 -2.90 31.86 21.00
C GLU A 427 -2.37 31.85 22.45
N SER A 428 -3.26 32.20 23.38
CA SER A 428 -2.96 32.20 24.81
C SER A 428 -3.14 30.80 25.42
N ILE A 429 -2.22 30.43 26.30
CA ILE A 429 -2.15 29.18 27.08
C ILE A 429 -3.40 28.81 27.95
N PRO A 430 -4.32 29.71 28.38
CA PRO A 430 -5.43 29.38 29.30
C PRO A 430 -6.35 28.24 28.86
N SER A 431 -6.65 28.10 27.56
CA SER A 431 -7.56 27.06 27.05
C SER A 431 -7.13 25.63 27.41
N LEU A 432 -5.82 25.39 27.46
CA LEU A 432 -5.26 24.06 27.72
C LEU A 432 -5.38 23.63 29.18
N GLN A 433 -5.44 24.59 30.11
CA GLN A 433 -5.71 24.29 31.52
C GLN A 433 -7.14 23.77 31.67
N ASP A 434 -8.10 24.35 30.95
CA ASP A 434 -9.49 23.88 30.93
C ASP A 434 -9.61 22.46 30.35
N TRP A 435 -8.81 22.10 29.34
CA TRP A 435 -8.70 20.72 28.84
C TRP A 435 -8.26 19.73 29.92
N LEU A 436 -7.28 20.10 30.74
CA LEU A 436 -6.87 19.24 31.85
C LEU A 436 -8.00 19.11 32.87
N GLU A 437 -8.65 20.20 33.27
CA GLU A 437 -9.68 20.21 34.31
C GLU A 437 -10.95 19.45 33.88
N ASP A 438 -11.39 19.62 32.64
CA ASP A 438 -12.60 18.95 32.13
C ASP A 438 -12.43 17.44 31.96
N LEU A 439 -11.24 16.97 31.56
CA LEU A 439 -11.00 15.55 31.29
C LEU A 439 -10.65 14.72 32.55
N GLN A 440 -10.37 15.39 33.67
CA GLN A 440 -10.04 14.75 34.96
C GLN A 440 -11.19 13.91 35.51
N GLN A 441 -10.82 12.79 36.15
CA GLN A 441 -11.71 11.94 36.94
C GLN A 441 -11.12 11.70 38.33
N GLU A 442 -11.94 11.81 39.38
CA GLU A 442 -11.47 11.78 40.77
C GLU A 442 -11.79 10.50 41.56
N LEU A 443 -12.89 9.79 41.28
CA LEU A 443 -13.50 8.92 42.31
C LEU A 443 -13.58 7.41 42.00
N GLU A 444 -13.49 6.96 40.75
CA GLU A 444 -13.72 5.53 40.43
C GLU A 444 -12.68 4.86 39.51
N PHE A 445 -11.78 5.62 38.86
CA PHE A 445 -10.83 5.08 37.88
C PHE A 445 -9.40 5.54 38.13
N SER A 446 -8.43 4.64 37.90
CA SER A 446 -7.01 4.99 37.87
C SER A 446 -6.69 5.66 36.53
N GLN A 447 -6.88 6.98 36.46
CA GLN A 447 -6.69 7.78 35.26
C GLN A 447 -5.39 8.58 35.32
N CYS A 448 -4.63 8.56 34.24
CA CYS A 448 -3.52 9.45 33.97
C CYS A 448 -3.79 10.32 32.75
N LEU A 449 -3.54 11.62 32.88
CA LEU A 449 -3.48 12.56 31.76
C LEU A 449 -2.07 13.14 31.65
N ILE A 450 -1.48 13.08 30.47
CA ILE A 450 -0.20 13.73 30.13
C ILE A 450 -0.47 14.67 28.96
N ILE A 451 -0.36 15.98 29.20
CA ILE A 451 -0.66 16.99 28.17
C ILE A 451 0.60 17.81 27.90
N GLY A 452 0.97 17.90 26.62
CA GLY A 452 2.03 18.76 26.14
C GLY A 452 1.52 19.65 25.03
N ALA A 453 1.89 20.92 25.05
CA ALA A 453 1.53 21.89 24.03
C ALA A 453 2.75 22.65 23.53
N ALA A 454 3.02 22.49 22.23
CA ALA A 454 4.17 23.07 21.56
C ALA A 454 3.74 23.95 20.38
N LYS A 455 4.63 24.85 19.95
CA LYS A 455 4.50 25.62 18.71
C LYS A 455 5.15 24.84 17.57
N ALA A 456 4.89 25.22 16.32
CA ALA A 456 5.44 24.54 15.13
C ALA A 456 6.97 24.33 15.20
N LYS A 457 7.72 25.34 15.65
CA LYS A 457 9.20 25.33 15.76
C LYS A 457 9.74 24.31 16.76
N ASN A 458 8.97 23.93 17.77
CA ASN A 458 9.37 23.00 18.84
C ASN A 458 8.41 21.82 19.03
N SER A 459 7.61 21.52 17.99
CA SER A 459 6.61 20.44 17.97
C SER A 459 7.17 19.03 18.20
N ALA A 460 8.49 18.85 18.10
CA ALA A 460 9.16 17.59 18.38
C ALA A 460 9.56 17.39 19.85
N GLU A 461 9.64 18.45 20.67
CA GLU A 461 10.21 18.37 22.03
C GLU A 461 9.40 17.43 22.96
N PHE A 462 8.06 17.58 22.97
CA PHE A 462 7.18 16.76 23.81
C PHE A 462 7.20 15.26 23.42
N PRO A 463 6.93 14.86 22.15
CA PRO A 463 7.02 13.46 21.77
C PRO A 463 8.44 12.88 21.91
N THR A 464 9.49 13.69 21.77
CA THR A 464 10.87 13.25 22.05
C THR A 464 11.06 12.92 23.53
N ALA A 465 10.54 13.75 24.45
CA ALA A 465 10.62 13.47 25.88
C ALA A 465 9.83 12.20 26.28
N LEU A 466 8.66 11.98 25.67
CA LEU A 466 7.91 10.72 25.83
C LEU A 466 8.71 9.52 25.35
N LEU A 467 9.33 9.61 24.18
CA LEU A 467 10.14 8.53 23.61
C LEU A 467 11.40 8.23 24.44
N ASN A 468 12.18 9.25 24.80
CA ASN A 468 13.42 9.10 25.56
C ASN A 468 13.20 8.40 26.89
N THR A 469 12.10 8.73 27.58
CA THR A 469 11.76 8.16 28.87
C THR A 469 11.33 6.70 28.76
N LEU A 470 10.58 6.35 27.71
CA LEU A 470 10.27 4.96 27.38
C LEU A 470 11.54 4.16 27.04
N GLN A 471 12.48 4.73 26.27
CA GLN A 471 13.74 4.08 25.90
C GLN A 471 14.69 3.85 27.09
N LYS A 472 14.68 4.75 28.07
CA LYS A 472 15.49 4.64 29.30
C LYS A 472 14.89 3.70 30.35
N ALA A 473 13.68 3.17 30.11
CA ALA A 473 13.01 2.27 31.04
C ALA A 473 13.82 0.98 31.23
N ASN A 474 13.98 0.55 32.48
CA ASN A 474 14.60 -0.73 32.79
C ASN A 474 13.54 -1.85 32.72
N LEU A 475 13.66 -2.73 31.73
CA LEU A 475 12.71 -3.84 31.49
C LEU A 475 12.58 -4.83 32.67
N GLN A 476 13.60 -4.92 33.54
CA GLN A 476 13.55 -5.78 34.73
C GLN A 476 12.68 -5.18 35.83
N THR A 477 12.67 -3.85 35.96
CA THR A 477 11.87 -3.15 36.96
C THR A 477 10.57 -2.60 36.40
N GLY A 478 10.41 -2.55 35.08
CA GLY A 478 9.31 -1.87 34.40
C GLY A 478 9.36 -0.33 34.54
N LEU A 479 8.33 0.33 34.02
CA LEU A 479 8.08 1.77 34.10
C LEU A 479 6.62 2.00 34.51
N SER A 480 6.41 2.58 35.69
CA SER A 480 5.10 3.07 36.12
C SER A 480 4.76 4.40 35.44
N VAL A 481 3.48 4.73 35.35
CA VAL A 481 3.01 6.04 34.86
C VAL A 481 3.59 7.19 35.68
N ALA A 482 3.65 7.06 37.01
CA ALA A 482 4.25 8.08 37.87
C ALA A 482 5.75 8.27 37.57
N GLY A 483 6.47 7.17 37.34
CA GLY A 483 7.86 7.20 36.89
C GLY A 483 8.00 7.83 35.50
N TRP A 484 7.06 7.54 34.58
CA TRP A 484 7.04 8.12 33.24
C TRP A 484 6.84 9.63 33.28
N ILE A 485 5.82 10.11 34.01
CA ILE A 485 5.57 11.55 34.23
C ILE A 485 6.82 12.23 34.82
N THR A 486 7.42 11.65 35.85
CA THR A 486 8.63 12.20 36.49
C THR A 486 9.80 12.27 35.51
N GLY A 487 9.95 11.25 34.67
CA GLY A 487 10.96 11.22 33.60
C GLY A 487 10.72 12.33 32.56
N VAL A 488 9.47 12.49 32.10
CA VAL A 488 9.10 13.48 31.09
C VAL A 488 9.28 14.90 31.64
N GLN A 489 8.91 15.12 32.90
CA GLN A 489 9.18 16.38 33.61
C GLN A 489 10.67 16.71 33.67
N ARG A 490 11.53 15.69 33.86
CA ARG A 490 12.99 15.86 33.90
C ARG A 490 13.55 16.19 32.51
N GLU A 491 13.16 15.47 31.47
CA GLU A 491 13.60 15.74 30.09
C GLU A 491 13.17 17.14 29.62
N LEU A 492 12.00 17.61 30.06
CA LEU A 492 11.46 18.91 29.70
C LEU A 492 11.81 20.03 30.69
N ALA A 493 12.71 19.82 31.65
CA ALA A 493 12.98 20.78 32.72
C ALA A 493 13.39 22.17 32.19
N GLU A 494 14.23 22.23 31.15
CA GLU A 494 14.70 23.48 30.52
C GLU A 494 13.82 23.95 29.34
N SER A 495 12.82 23.15 28.95
CA SER A 495 11.95 23.48 27.82
C SER A 495 10.98 24.61 28.15
N LYS A 496 10.63 25.41 27.14
CA LYS A 496 9.61 26.46 27.22
C LYS A 496 8.21 25.99 26.81
N ILE A 497 8.03 24.72 26.45
CA ILE A 497 6.70 24.19 26.09
C ILE A 497 5.80 24.12 27.32
N TRP A 498 4.50 24.38 27.11
CA TRP A 498 3.51 24.19 28.16
C TRP A 498 3.25 22.69 28.33
N ARG A 499 3.17 22.24 29.58
CA ARG A 499 3.03 20.83 29.94
C ARG A 499 2.31 20.71 31.26
N ASN A 500 1.37 19.79 31.36
CA ASN A 500 0.68 19.51 32.61
C ASN A 500 0.34 18.02 32.71
N TYR A 501 0.16 17.56 33.95
CA TYR A 501 0.02 16.13 34.25
C TYR A 501 -1.02 15.94 35.35
N TRP A 502 -1.91 14.97 35.15
CA TRP A 502 -2.86 14.52 36.15
C TRP A 502 -2.66 13.04 36.43
N LEU A 503 -2.71 12.68 37.71
CA LEU A 503 -2.80 11.30 38.15
C LEU A 503 -3.89 11.21 39.20
N GLY A 504 -5.06 10.70 38.81
CA GLY A 504 -6.25 10.59 39.63
C GLY A 504 -6.52 9.16 40.08
N GLY A 505 -7.30 9.02 41.15
CA GLY A 505 -7.95 7.76 41.51
C GLY A 505 -7.03 6.57 41.77
N VAL A 506 -5.77 6.79 42.15
CA VAL A 506 -4.75 5.71 42.25
C VAL A 506 -5.18 4.66 43.26
N GLN A 507 -5.78 3.64 42.66
CA GLN A 507 -6.22 2.38 43.18
C GLN A 507 -5.08 1.40 42.75
N GLY A 508 -3.84 1.59 43.18
CA GLY A 508 -2.69 0.76 42.75
C GLY A 508 -1.83 1.33 41.61
N VAL A 509 -0.82 0.57 41.18
CA VAL A 509 0.22 1.03 40.22
C VAL A 509 -0.23 0.83 38.76
N ILE A 510 -0.32 1.92 37.99
CA ILE A 510 -0.49 1.85 36.54
C ILE A 510 0.88 1.67 35.89
N GLU A 511 1.11 0.53 35.23
CA GLU A 511 2.35 0.27 34.50
C GLU A 511 2.21 0.65 33.02
N VAL A 512 3.18 1.39 32.49
CA VAL A 512 3.33 1.65 31.05
C VAL A 512 4.13 0.54 30.40
N ILE A 513 5.22 0.13 31.06
CA ILE A 513 6.05 -1.01 30.70
C ILE A 513 6.07 -1.95 31.91
N PRO A 514 5.46 -3.14 31.84
CA PRO A 514 5.45 -4.05 32.97
C PRO A 514 6.83 -4.69 33.21
N ALA A 515 7.14 -4.99 34.47
CA ALA A 515 8.33 -5.76 34.83
C ALA A 515 8.20 -7.21 34.30
N ALA A 516 9.27 -7.79 33.77
CA ALA A 516 9.28 -9.16 33.24
C ALA A 516 8.36 -9.43 32.02
N SER A 517 8.12 -8.41 31.17
CA SER A 517 7.63 -8.66 29.80
C SER A 517 8.65 -9.52 29.07
N GLN A 518 8.46 -10.85 29.07
CA GLN A 518 9.10 -11.70 28.07
C GLN A 518 8.77 -11.08 26.72
N GLN A 519 9.79 -10.79 25.92
CA GLN A 519 9.66 -10.36 24.53
C GLN A 519 8.81 -11.39 23.78
N LYS A 520 7.48 -11.30 23.90
CA LYS A 520 6.59 -11.83 22.90
C LYS A 520 6.75 -10.85 21.76
N SER A 521 7.51 -11.28 20.76
CA SER A 521 7.45 -10.70 19.42
C SER A 521 6.03 -10.96 18.87
N GLN A 522 5.02 -10.33 19.45
CA GLN A 522 3.63 -10.41 19.02
C GLN A 522 3.23 -9.08 18.44
N ARG A 523 2.76 -9.18 17.18
CA ARG A 523 1.93 -8.23 16.43
C ARG A 523 2.46 -6.78 16.40
N LEU A 524 3.22 -6.48 15.35
CA LEU A 524 3.48 -5.09 14.94
C LEU A 524 3.01 -4.89 13.50
N ASP A 525 1.73 -5.16 13.29
CA ASP A 525 1.03 -4.64 12.11
C ASP A 525 0.32 -3.36 12.53
N LEU A 526 0.99 -2.23 12.27
CA LEU A 526 0.43 -0.90 12.53
C LEU A 526 -0.79 -0.60 11.64
N GLY A 527 -1.10 -1.46 10.67
CA GLY A 527 -2.19 -1.28 9.72
C GLY A 527 -2.00 -0.04 8.86
N ILE A 528 -0.74 0.28 8.56
CA ILE A 528 -0.31 1.31 7.61
C ILE A 528 0.17 0.59 6.36
N CYS A 529 -0.43 0.88 5.20
CA CYS A 529 0.08 0.42 3.92
C CYS A 529 1.18 1.39 3.45
N PRO A 530 2.43 0.92 3.26
CA PRO A 530 3.51 1.79 2.80
C PRO A 530 3.61 1.87 1.26
N TYR A 531 2.73 1.16 0.53
CA TYR A 531 2.74 1.07 -0.93
C TYR A 531 1.58 1.88 -1.54
N MET A 532 1.85 2.60 -2.63
CA MET A 532 0.92 3.60 -3.18
C MET A 532 -0.05 3.05 -4.24
N GLY A 533 0.03 1.76 -4.55
CA GLY A 533 -0.78 1.16 -5.59
C GLY A 533 -0.48 1.74 -6.96
N LEU A 534 -1.52 2.16 -7.67
CA LEU A 534 -1.41 2.82 -8.98
C LEU A 534 -1.10 4.33 -8.91
N LYS A 535 -1.06 4.93 -7.71
CA LYS A 535 -0.75 6.35 -7.54
C LYS A 535 0.76 6.57 -7.56
N ALA A 536 1.18 7.73 -8.07
CA ALA A 536 2.56 8.19 -7.91
C ALA A 536 2.80 8.63 -6.46
N PHE A 537 4.01 8.37 -5.93
CA PHE A 537 4.45 8.96 -4.66
C PHE A 537 4.47 10.49 -4.76
N SER A 538 3.80 11.16 -3.81
CA SER A 538 3.84 12.61 -3.65
C SER A 538 4.90 13.03 -2.63
N GLU A 539 5.08 14.34 -2.42
CA GLU A 539 5.95 14.87 -1.34
C GLU A 539 5.58 14.32 0.04
N LYS A 540 4.29 14.08 0.30
CA LYS A 540 3.79 13.55 1.59
C LYS A 540 4.20 12.09 1.82
N ASP A 541 4.51 11.38 0.74
CA ASP A 541 4.83 9.95 0.74
C ASP A 541 6.36 9.70 0.69
N ALA A 542 7.16 10.77 0.67
CA ALA A 542 8.63 10.72 0.54
C ALA A 542 9.30 9.77 1.54
N GLN A 543 8.71 9.62 2.72
CA GLN A 543 9.22 8.71 3.74
C GLN A 543 9.24 7.24 3.27
N TYR A 544 8.33 6.83 2.39
CA TYR A 544 8.22 5.47 1.83
C TYR A 544 8.88 5.33 0.46
N PHE A 545 9.55 6.36 -0.05
CA PHE A 545 10.15 6.37 -1.38
C PHE A 545 11.61 5.92 -1.34
N TYR A 546 11.88 4.68 -1.76
CA TYR A 546 13.21 4.05 -1.74
C TYR A 546 13.64 3.51 -3.11
N GLY A 547 14.92 3.19 -3.27
CA GLY A 547 15.49 2.55 -4.45
C GLY A 547 15.74 3.49 -5.64
N GLN A 548 15.60 4.80 -5.45
CA GLN A 548 15.89 5.83 -6.46
C GLN A 548 16.77 6.97 -5.92
N GLU A 549 17.42 6.77 -4.77
CA GLU A 549 18.23 7.77 -4.07
C GLU A 549 19.36 8.31 -4.95
N ALA A 550 20.03 7.43 -5.72
CA ALA A 550 21.09 7.83 -6.64
C ALA A 550 20.56 8.72 -7.79
N LEU A 551 19.36 8.43 -8.29
CA LEU A 551 18.71 9.25 -9.32
C LEU A 551 18.26 10.59 -8.74
N THR A 552 17.65 10.61 -7.56
CA THR A 552 17.29 11.83 -6.83
C THR A 552 18.51 12.71 -6.60
N GLN A 553 19.63 12.14 -6.16
CA GLN A 553 20.88 12.89 -5.96
C GLN A 553 21.40 13.48 -7.26
N LYS A 554 21.33 12.73 -8.37
CA LYS A 554 21.72 13.23 -9.69
C LYS A 554 20.85 14.42 -10.11
N ILE A 555 19.53 14.32 -9.94
CA ILE A 555 18.58 15.39 -10.25
C ILE A 555 18.88 16.63 -9.38
N ILE A 556 19.11 16.46 -8.08
CA ILE A 556 19.46 17.56 -7.16
C ILE A 556 20.75 18.27 -7.61
N ASN A 557 21.76 17.53 -8.03
CA ASN A 557 23.02 18.10 -8.54
C ASN A 557 22.81 18.92 -9.82
N GLU A 558 21.97 18.45 -10.74
CA GLU A 558 21.61 19.21 -11.95
C GLU A 558 20.82 20.49 -11.61
N VAL A 559 19.81 20.39 -10.74
CA VAL A 559 19.01 21.53 -10.29
C VAL A 559 19.87 22.57 -9.55
N ASN A 560 20.93 22.15 -8.85
CA ASN A 560 21.88 23.07 -8.25
C ASN A 560 22.61 23.91 -9.31
N GLN A 561 23.08 23.27 -10.37
CA GLN A 561 23.97 23.91 -11.36
C GLN A 561 23.23 24.59 -12.52
N LYS A 562 21.99 24.20 -12.81
CA LYS A 562 21.24 24.62 -14.00
C LYS A 562 19.91 25.28 -13.61
N SER A 563 19.41 26.15 -14.49
CA SER A 563 18.07 26.74 -14.37
C SER A 563 16.99 25.92 -15.08
N PHE A 564 17.37 24.97 -15.93
CA PHE A 564 16.45 24.07 -16.63
C PHE A 564 16.89 22.63 -16.48
N LEU A 565 15.93 21.71 -16.28
CA LEU A 565 16.17 20.27 -16.30
C LEU A 565 14.97 19.52 -16.88
N ALA A 566 15.21 18.69 -17.91
CA ALA A 566 14.22 17.75 -18.41
C ALA A 566 14.46 16.33 -17.84
N ILE A 567 13.43 15.74 -17.24
CA ILE A 567 13.46 14.36 -16.73
C ILE A 567 12.67 13.50 -17.71
N VAL A 568 13.39 12.70 -18.49
CA VAL A 568 12.85 12.01 -19.67
C VAL A 568 12.85 10.50 -19.47
N GLY A 569 11.75 9.83 -19.78
CA GLY A 569 11.66 8.37 -19.63
C GLY A 569 10.31 7.81 -20.06
N ALA A 570 10.23 6.48 -20.20
CA ALA A 570 9.00 5.77 -20.59
C ALA A 570 7.83 6.02 -19.62
N SER A 571 6.59 5.76 -20.03
CA SER A 571 5.45 5.74 -19.10
C SER A 571 5.69 4.70 -18.00
N GLY A 572 5.22 4.97 -16.77
CA GLY A 572 5.43 4.08 -15.62
C GLY A 572 6.87 3.97 -15.08
N SER A 573 7.87 4.68 -15.63
CA SER A 573 9.27 4.64 -15.13
C SER A 573 9.51 5.34 -13.78
N GLY A 574 8.49 5.98 -13.19
CA GLY A 574 8.59 6.66 -11.89
C GLY A 574 9.00 8.13 -11.93
N LYS A 575 8.91 8.81 -13.08
CA LYS A 575 9.25 10.24 -13.25
C LYS A 575 8.55 11.16 -12.25
N SER A 576 7.23 11.08 -12.16
CA SER A 576 6.43 11.90 -11.24
C SER A 576 6.82 11.63 -9.78
N SER A 577 7.04 10.37 -9.43
CA SER A 577 7.46 9.98 -8.07
C SER A 577 8.86 10.49 -7.70
N VAL A 578 9.85 10.36 -8.58
CA VAL A 578 11.21 10.85 -8.27
C VAL A 578 11.26 12.38 -8.18
N VAL A 579 10.38 13.09 -8.89
CA VAL A 579 10.30 14.55 -8.79
C VAL A 579 9.59 14.99 -7.53
N GLN A 580 8.42 14.44 -7.22
CA GLN A 580 7.65 14.88 -6.06
C GLN A 580 8.25 14.33 -4.75
N ALA A 581 8.29 13.01 -4.60
CA ALA A 581 8.77 12.34 -3.38
C ALA A 581 10.30 12.38 -3.22
N GLY A 582 11.04 12.50 -4.33
CA GLY A 582 12.49 12.64 -4.32
C GLY A 582 12.94 14.10 -4.29
N LEU A 583 12.87 14.80 -5.43
CA LEU A 583 13.43 16.15 -5.58
C LEU A 583 12.74 17.18 -4.69
N MET A 584 11.42 17.37 -4.81
CA MET A 584 10.69 18.44 -4.10
C MET A 584 10.78 18.24 -2.59
N ALA A 585 10.55 17.02 -2.10
CA ALA A 585 10.70 16.69 -0.68
C ALA A 585 12.10 17.01 -0.14
N GLN A 586 13.17 16.68 -0.87
CA GLN A 586 14.54 17.00 -0.43
C GLN A 586 14.85 18.49 -0.47
N LEU A 587 14.32 19.23 -1.46
CA LEU A 587 14.46 20.69 -1.51
C LEU A 587 13.74 21.35 -0.32
N ARG A 588 12.54 20.88 0.07
CA ARG A 588 11.83 21.38 1.25
C ARG A 588 12.59 21.18 2.56
N LEU A 589 13.39 20.11 2.65
CA LEU A 589 14.19 19.83 3.83
C LEU A 589 15.44 20.71 3.97
N GLY A 590 15.96 21.31 2.89
CA GLY A 590 17.15 22.17 2.92
C GLY A 590 18.47 21.46 3.28
N LYS A 591 18.47 20.13 3.43
CA LYS A 591 19.64 19.36 3.93
C LYS A 591 20.73 19.19 2.87
N GLN A 592 20.36 18.87 1.64
CA GLN A 592 21.31 18.61 0.55
C GLN A 592 21.68 19.88 -0.23
N LEU A 593 20.74 20.81 -0.33
CA LEU A 593 20.93 22.14 -0.90
C LEU A 593 20.62 23.19 0.17
N PRO A 594 21.63 23.76 0.84
CA PRO A 594 21.41 24.77 1.86
C PRO A 594 20.55 25.93 1.30
N THR A 595 19.64 26.47 2.12
CA THR A 595 18.67 27.53 1.79
C THR A 595 17.48 27.11 0.93
N SER A 596 17.44 25.87 0.42
CA SER A 596 16.31 25.43 -0.41
C SER A 596 14.99 25.30 0.36
N GLU A 597 15.04 25.20 1.69
CA GLU A 597 13.87 25.25 2.57
C GLU A 597 13.11 26.59 2.49
N GLN A 598 13.77 27.65 1.99
CA GLN A 598 13.19 28.98 1.78
C GLN A 598 12.66 29.19 0.36
N TRP A 599 12.83 28.23 -0.55
CA TRP A 599 12.45 28.37 -1.95
C TRP A 599 10.94 28.22 -2.13
N TRP A 600 10.38 28.90 -3.12
CA TRP A 600 9.01 28.66 -3.58
C TRP A 600 9.03 27.49 -4.54
N ILE A 601 8.36 26.38 -4.22
CA ILE A 601 8.40 25.14 -5.00
C ILE A 601 6.96 24.69 -5.25
N LYS A 602 6.55 24.63 -6.51
CA LYS A 602 5.22 24.15 -6.90
C LYS A 602 5.30 23.20 -8.08
N CYS A 603 4.33 22.29 -8.15
CA CYS A 603 4.15 21.35 -9.24
C CYS A 603 2.86 21.66 -9.99
N LEU A 604 2.95 21.72 -11.31
CA LEU A 604 1.88 22.02 -12.25
C LEU A 604 1.69 20.83 -13.19
N ARG A 605 0.45 20.57 -13.61
CA ARG A 605 0.12 19.74 -14.77
C ARG A 605 -0.74 20.59 -15.71
N THR A 606 -0.33 20.73 -16.97
CA THR A 606 -0.81 21.84 -17.82
C THR A 606 -2.26 21.71 -18.31
N GLY A 607 -2.78 20.49 -18.48
CA GLY A 607 -4.17 20.28 -18.92
C GLY A 607 -4.54 20.97 -20.26
N GLU A 608 -5.82 21.34 -20.41
CA GLU A 608 -6.32 22.05 -21.61
C GLU A 608 -5.99 23.55 -21.61
N ASN A 609 -5.88 24.19 -20.43
CA ASN A 609 -5.74 25.65 -20.27
C ASN A 609 -4.46 25.99 -19.47
N PRO A 610 -3.26 25.91 -20.07
CA PRO A 610 -1.99 25.99 -19.35
C PRO A 610 -1.73 27.33 -18.65
N ILE A 611 -2.27 28.44 -19.18
CA ILE A 611 -2.11 29.78 -18.60
C ILE A 611 -2.94 29.92 -17.32
N ALA A 612 -4.19 29.46 -17.33
CA ALA A 612 -5.08 29.52 -16.17
C ALA A 612 -4.53 28.65 -15.02
N GLU A 613 -4.05 27.45 -15.33
CA GLU A 613 -3.44 26.56 -14.33
C GLU A 613 -2.17 27.18 -13.71
N LEU A 614 -1.33 27.84 -14.51
CA LEU A 614 -0.17 28.58 -14.00
C LEU A 614 -0.58 29.78 -13.14
N ALA A 615 -1.59 30.54 -13.55
CA ALA A 615 -2.12 31.67 -12.78
C ALA A 615 -2.66 31.20 -11.41
N GLN A 616 -3.36 30.07 -11.38
CA GLN A 616 -3.93 29.50 -10.17
C GLN A 616 -2.83 29.08 -9.19
N ILE A 617 -1.76 28.45 -9.66
CA ILE A 617 -0.64 28.05 -8.79
C ILE A 617 0.16 29.27 -8.31
N MET A 618 0.25 30.32 -9.12
CA MET A 618 0.95 31.56 -8.77
C MET A 618 0.17 32.43 -7.76
N ALA A 619 -1.16 32.31 -7.71
CA ALA A 619 -1.99 33.04 -6.77
C ALA A 619 -1.86 32.45 -5.36
N ASP A 620 -0.93 32.97 -4.56
CA ASP A 620 -0.78 32.59 -3.15
C ASP A 620 -1.81 33.34 -2.28
N GLY A 621 -2.79 32.61 -1.71
CA GLY A 621 -3.65 33.05 -0.59
C GLY A 621 -4.54 34.28 -0.82
N GLU A 622 -3.96 35.49 -0.79
CA GLU A 622 -4.66 36.78 -0.87
C GLU A 622 -4.67 37.39 -2.29
N GLU A 623 -3.87 36.85 -3.22
CA GLU A 623 -3.81 37.35 -4.61
C GLU A 623 -4.98 36.82 -5.46
N ASN A 624 -5.62 37.70 -6.24
CA ASN A 624 -6.72 37.32 -7.12
C ASN A 624 -6.18 36.59 -8.37
N PRO A 625 -6.56 35.33 -8.63
CA PRO A 625 -6.10 34.57 -9.79
C PRO A 625 -6.29 35.29 -11.14
N LEU A 626 -7.37 36.08 -11.29
CA LEU A 626 -7.64 36.84 -12.50
C LEU A 626 -6.64 37.98 -12.73
N GLN A 627 -6.09 38.56 -11.66
CA GLN A 627 -5.06 39.59 -11.77
C GLN A 627 -3.73 38.96 -12.19
N THR A 628 -3.42 37.78 -11.65
CA THR A 628 -2.22 37.00 -12.00
C THR A 628 -2.29 36.47 -13.42
N GLU A 629 -3.45 35.99 -13.87
CA GLU A 629 -3.69 35.61 -15.26
C GLU A 629 -3.51 36.81 -16.20
N GLY A 630 -4.01 37.99 -15.82
CA GLY A 630 -3.78 39.24 -16.55
C GLY A 630 -2.29 39.60 -16.69
N LEU A 631 -1.46 39.32 -15.69
CA LEU A 631 0.00 39.50 -15.76
C LEU A 631 0.65 38.50 -16.73
N LEU A 632 0.23 37.23 -16.73
CA LEU A 632 0.75 36.22 -17.65
C LEU A 632 0.40 36.52 -19.11
N HIS A 633 -0.75 37.17 -19.37
CA HIS A 633 -1.10 37.64 -20.71
C HIS A 633 -0.22 38.77 -21.24
N LEU A 634 0.62 39.39 -20.41
CA LEU A 634 1.68 40.32 -20.86
C LEU A 634 2.91 39.59 -21.44
N GLY A 635 2.91 38.25 -21.46
CA GLY A 635 4.04 37.43 -21.93
C GLY A 635 5.11 37.24 -20.86
N GLY A 636 6.32 36.86 -21.28
CA GLY A 636 7.41 36.55 -20.34
C GLY A 636 7.85 37.72 -19.47
N GLU A 637 7.70 38.98 -19.94
CA GLU A 637 7.95 40.17 -19.13
C GLU A 637 7.08 40.20 -17.86
N GLY A 638 5.80 39.84 -17.98
CA GLY A 638 4.87 39.78 -16.85
C GLY A 638 5.29 38.76 -15.81
N PHE A 639 5.69 37.56 -16.26
CA PHE A 639 6.15 36.50 -15.37
C PHE A 639 7.51 36.80 -14.73
N VAL A 640 8.46 37.34 -15.49
CA VAL A 640 9.77 37.82 -14.96
C VAL A 640 9.56 38.88 -13.88
N ARG A 641 8.65 39.83 -14.10
CA ARG A 641 8.30 40.83 -13.09
C ARG A 641 7.79 40.18 -11.81
N TRP A 642 6.87 39.23 -11.92
CA TRP A 642 6.34 38.48 -10.78
C TRP A 642 7.45 37.73 -10.01
N LEU A 643 8.35 37.04 -10.72
CA LEU A 643 9.50 36.34 -10.13
C LEU A 643 10.45 37.28 -9.36
N ARG A 644 10.63 38.50 -9.86
CA ARG A 644 11.49 39.52 -9.24
C ARG A 644 10.84 40.19 -8.03
N THR A 645 9.51 40.18 -7.92
CA THR A 645 8.79 40.72 -6.76
C THR A 645 8.63 39.74 -5.60
N ARG A 646 8.91 38.45 -5.80
CA ARG A 646 8.85 37.43 -4.75
C ARG A 646 9.87 37.65 -3.63
N THR A 647 9.48 37.35 -2.39
CA THR A 647 10.37 37.43 -1.22
C THR A 647 11.31 36.23 -1.12
N GLU A 648 10.89 35.07 -1.62
CA GLU A 648 11.69 33.85 -1.67
C GLU A 648 12.92 34.06 -2.55
N PRO A 649 14.09 33.47 -2.21
CA PRO A 649 15.32 33.64 -2.97
C PRO A 649 15.26 32.99 -4.36
N MET A 650 14.46 31.93 -4.52
CA MET A 650 14.36 31.11 -5.73
C MET A 650 12.94 30.57 -5.91
N VAL A 651 12.48 30.54 -7.16
CA VAL A 651 11.22 29.93 -7.59
C VAL A 651 11.54 28.69 -8.42
N VAL A 652 11.07 27.53 -7.97
CA VAL A 652 11.17 26.24 -8.68
C VAL A 652 9.78 25.84 -9.16
N LEU A 653 9.59 25.85 -10.48
CA LEU A 653 8.38 25.33 -11.10
C LEU A 653 8.67 23.94 -11.65
N VAL A 654 7.93 22.95 -11.17
CA VAL A 654 7.87 21.62 -11.74
C VAL A 654 6.68 21.54 -12.67
N ILE A 655 6.87 21.10 -13.91
CA ILE A 655 5.77 20.76 -14.82
C ILE A 655 5.80 19.26 -15.05
N ASP A 656 4.85 18.57 -14.43
CA ASP A 656 4.68 17.13 -14.57
C ASP A 656 3.83 16.81 -15.80
N GLN A 657 4.21 15.77 -16.55
CA GLN A 657 3.61 15.35 -17.82
C GLN A 657 3.58 16.47 -18.87
N PHE A 658 4.75 17.03 -19.17
CA PHE A 658 4.91 18.14 -20.10
C PHE A 658 4.38 17.84 -21.51
N GLU A 659 4.30 16.56 -21.90
CA GLU A 659 3.65 16.13 -23.14
C GLU A 659 2.18 16.58 -23.28
N GLU A 660 1.48 16.86 -22.18
CA GLU A 660 0.11 17.36 -22.20
C GLU A 660 -0.03 18.69 -22.92
N LEU A 661 1.01 19.53 -22.84
CA LEU A 661 1.06 20.79 -23.55
C LEU A 661 0.97 20.60 -25.08
N PHE A 662 1.49 19.50 -25.61
CA PHE A 662 1.45 19.20 -27.04
C PHE A 662 0.20 18.44 -27.47
N THR A 663 -0.50 17.80 -26.52
CA THR A 663 -1.63 16.92 -26.82
C THR A 663 -2.99 17.53 -26.47
N LEU A 664 -3.07 18.38 -25.44
CA LEU A 664 -4.32 18.93 -24.89
C LEU A 664 -4.50 20.43 -25.17
N ALA A 665 -3.44 21.22 -25.02
CA ALA A 665 -3.52 22.69 -25.14
C ALA A 665 -3.73 23.16 -26.59
N ALA A 666 -4.45 24.27 -26.75
CA ALA A 666 -4.57 24.95 -28.04
C ALA A 666 -3.21 25.50 -28.51
N ALA A 667 -2.99 25.56 -29.82
CA ALA A 667 -1.69 25.98 -30.38
C ALA A 667 -1.27 27.40 -29.97
N SER A 668 -2.23 28.33 -29.83
CA SER A 668 -1.98 29.69 -29.34
C SER A 668 -1.51 29.71 -27.90
N ASP A 669 -2.20 28.97 -27.04
CA ASP A 669 -1.99 28.99 -25.59
C ASP A 669 -0.70 28.25 -25.24
N ARG A 670 -0.41 27.17 -25.98
CA ARG A 670 0.88 26.48 -25.95
C ARG A 670 2.03 27.44 -26.27
N GLN A 671 1.92 28.21 -27.35
CA GLN A 671 2.99 29.12 -27.75
C GLN A 671 3.23 30.19 -26.68
N LEU A 672 2.16 30.85 -26.22
CA LEU A 672 2.25 31.85 -25.16
C LEU A 672 2.87 31.28 -23.87
N PHE A 673 2.44 30.08 -23.47
CA PHE A 673 2.97 29.42 -22.28
C PHE A 673 4.47 29.09 -22.41
N LEU A 674 4.90 28.59 -23.57
CA LEU A 674 6.32 28.33 -23.83
C LEU A 674 7.14 29.62 -23.81
N ASP A 675 6.64 30.70 -24.43
CA ASP A 675 7.33 31.99 -24.47
C ASP A 675 7.52 32.54 -23.05
N ILE A 676 6.48 32.47 -22.20
CA ILE A 676 6.55 32.87 -20.78
C ILE A 676 7.68 32.15 -20.03
N LEU A 677 7.74 30.82 -20.16
CA LEU A 677 8.71 30.00 -19.42
C LEU A 677 10.14 30.18 -19.95
N LEU A 678 10.30 30.24 -21.29
CA LEU A 678 11.61 30.34 -21.92
C LEU A 678 12.23 31.73 -21.72
N GLU A 679 11.44 32.79 -21.79
CA GLU A 679 11.90 34.14 -21.44
C GLU A 679 12.28 34.25 -19.96
N ALA A 680 11.51 33.64 -19.05
CA ALA A 680 11.88 33.61 -17.64
C ALA A 680 13.21 32.87 -17.39
N LEU A 681 13.47 31.79 -18.12
CA LEU A 681 14.76 31.09 -18.08
C LEU A 681 15.92 31.90 -18.66
N GLU A 682 15.66 32.87 -19.51
CA GLU A 682 16.68 33.75 -20.10
C GLU A 682 16.96 34.98 -19.21
N TYR A 683 15.91 35.65 -18.72
CA TYR A 683 16.03 36.94 -18.02
C TYR A 683 15.97 36.83 -16.48
N ALA A 684 15.62 35.67 -15.93
CA ALA A 684 15.49 35.44 -14.49
C ALA A 684 16.09 34.11 -14.00
N ALA A 685 17.10 33.56 -14.69
CA ALA A 685 17.73 32.29 -14.32
C ALA A 685 18.36 32.25 -12.91
N ASP A 686 18.68 33.41 -12.33
CA ASP A 686 19.16 33.58 -10.95
C ASP A 686 18.03 33.51 -9.90
N ARG A 687 16.77 33.58 -10.35
CA ARG A 687 15.55 33.59 -9.53
C ARG A 687 14.58 32.48 -9.88
N PHE A 688 14.78 31.79 -11.00
CA PHE A 688 13.85 30.82 -11.55
C PHE A 688 14.55 29.55 -12.02
N LYS A 689 13.97 28.41 -11.63
CA LYS A 689 14.34 27.08 -12.10
C LYS A 689 13.10 26.35 -12.62
N LEU A 690 13.22 25.76 -13.80
CA LEU A 690 12.19 24.95 -14.44
C LEU A 690 12.62 23.48 -14.49
N VAL A 691 11.80 22.60 -13.94
CA VAL A 691 11.96 21.15 -14.07
C VAL A 691 10.75 20.60 -14.81
N ILE A 692 10.97 19.88 -15.90
CA ILE A 692 9.88 19.23 -16.65
C ILE A 692 10.03 17.72 -16.59
N THR A 693 8.92 16.98 -16.49
CA THR A 693 8.90 15.55 -16.79
C THR A 693 8.32 15.34 -18.18
N LEU A 694 8.93 14.44 -18.97
CA LEU A 694 8.57 14.23 -20.37
C LEU A 694 8.63 12.75 -20.73
N ARG A 695 7.64 12.25 -21.47
CA ARG A 695 7.74 10.93 -22.09
C ARG A 695 8.71 10.94 -23.28
N ALA A 696 9.49 9.86 -23.43
CA ALA A 696 10.56 9.80 -24.43
C ALA A 696 10.05 9.92 -25.89
N ASP A 697 8.82 9.46 -26.18
CA ASP A 697 8.15 9.58 -27.48
C ASP A 697 7.76 11.03 -27.84
N PHE A 698 7.69 11.94 -26.85
CA PHE A 698 7.37 13.36 -27.07
C PHE A 698 8.60 14.28 -27.24
N ILE A 699 9.81 13.71 -27.26
CA ILE A 699 11.02 14.49 -27.54
C ILE A 699 10.94 15.16 -28.92
N ALA A 700 10.41 14.46 -29.94
CA ALA A 700 10.30 15.00 -31.30
C ALA A 700 9.52 16.32 -31.33
N SER A 701 8.37 16.38 -30.65
CA SER A 701 7.55 17.59 -30.53
C SER A 701 8.29 18.75 -29.83
N CYS A 702 9.15 18.44 -28.86
CA CYS A 702 9.97 19.46 -28.19
C CYS A 702 11.09 20.00 -29.09
N LEU A 703 11.61 19.18 -30.00
CA LEU A 703 12.66 19.59 -30.95
C LEU A 703 12.15 20.55 -32.03
N GLU A 704 10.84 20.58 -32.29
CA GLU A 704 10.20 21.56 -33.19
C GLU A 704 10.24 23.00 -32.64
N VAL A 705 10.49 23.17 -31.34
CA VAL A 705 10.61 24.47 -30.67
C VAL A 705 12.10 24.79 -30.45
N PRO A 706 12.71 25.72 -31.21
CA PRO A 706 14.17 25.89 -31.25
C PRO A 706 14.83 26.17 -29.89
N LEU A 707 14.25 27.06 -29.09
CA LEU A 707 14.80 27.42 -27.77
C LEU A 707 14.68 26.28 -26.76
N LEU A 708 13.55 25.57 -26.76
CA LEU A 708 13.34 24.39 -25.92
C LEU A 708 14.29 23.24 -26.32
N SER A 709 14.48 23.03 -27.62
CA SER A 709 15.44 22.05 -28.16
C SER A 709 16.86 22.28 -27.62
N LYS A 710 17.33 23.53 -27.63
CA LYS A 710 18.64 23.90 -27.06
C LYS A 710 18.71 23.59 -25.56
N LYS A 711 17.69 23.96 -24.79
CA LYS A 711 17.64 23.69 -23.34
C LYS A 711 17.64 22.19 -23.02
N LEU A 712 16.90 21.40 -23.80
CA LEU A 712 16.83 19.94 -23.64
C LEU A 712 18.17 19.26 -23.96
N GLN A 713 18.92 19.75 -24.95
CA GLN A 713 20.28 19.27 -25.24
C GLN A 713 21.27 19.63 -24.13
N GLU A 714 21.13 20.81 -23.50
CA GLU A 714 22.02 21.28 -22.44
C GLU A 714 21.84 20.53 -21.11
N SER A 715 20.61 20.14 -20.76
CA SER A 715 20.29 19.59 -19.43
C SER A 715 19.10 18.64 -19.47
N HIS A 716 19.38 17.33 -19.43
CA HIS A 716 18.37 16.30 -19.26
C HIS A 716 18.90 15.11 -18.45
N VAL A 717 17.99 14.42 -17.76
CA VAL A 717 18.24 13.16 -17.06
C VAL A 717 17.31 12.10 -17.64
N LEU A 718 17.92 11.01 -18.11
CA LEU A 718 17.18 9.84 -18.58
C LEU A 718 16.83 8.94 -17.40
N VAL A 719 15.55 8.64 -17.25
CA VAL A 719 15.02 7.68 -16.28
C VAL A 719 14.93 6.32 -16.95
N PRO A 720 15.68 5.31 -16.47
CA PRO A 720 15.64 3.99 -17.07
C PRO A 720 14.26 3.35 -16.86
N PRO A 721 13.77 2.56 -17.82
CA PRO A 721 12.44 1.93 -17.72
C PRO A 721 12.40 0.75 -16.72
N ARG A 722 13.55 0.36 -16.16
CA ARG A 722 13.72 -0.71 -15.18
C ARG A 722 14.72 -0.28 -14.12
N LEU A 723 14.47 -0.66 -12.88
CA LEU A 723 15.43 -0.51 -11.79
C LEU A 723 16.44 -1.67 -11.77
N THR A 724 17.53 -1.52 -11.04
CA THR A 724 18.40 -2.66 -10.71
C THR A 724 17.70 -3.58 -9.72
N GLU A 725 18.13 -4.85 -9.65
CA GLU A 725 17.57 -5.82 -8.69
C GLU A 725 17.66 -5.30 -7.24
N GLU A 726 18.80 -4.72 -6.87
CA GLU A 726 19.01 -4.11 -5.55
C GLU A 726 18.02 -2.97 -5.27
N ASN A 727 17.80 -2.09 -6.24
CA ASN A 727 16.84 -1.00 -6.09
C ASN A 727 15.39 -1.52 -5.98
N TYR A 728 15.02 -2.58 -6.72
CA TYR A 728 13.71 -3.23 -6.53
C TYR A 728 13.57 -3.85 -5.14
N ARG A 729 14.61 -4.50 -4.61
CA ARG A 729 14.61 -5.01 -3.22
C ARG A 729 14.37 -3.87 -2.23
N GLN A 730 15.03 -2.73 -2.41
CA GLN A 730 14.81 -1.56 -1.57
C GLN A 730 13.38 -1.03 -1.66
N VAL A 731 12.80 -0.93 -2.87
CA VAL A 731 11.39 -0.54 -3.10
C VAL A 731 10.40 -1.48 -2.39
N ILE A 732 10.74 -2.77 -2.24
CA ILE A 732 9.87 -3.75 -1.57
C ILE A 732 10.09 -3.73 -0.05
N GLU A 733 11.33 -3.88 0.39
CA GLU A 733 11.64 -4.16 1.80
C GLU A 733 11.70 -2.92 2.68
N LYS A 734 12.23 -1.80 2.18
CA LYS A 734 12.44 -0.59 3.01
C LYS A 734 11.13 0.06 3.46
N PRO A 735 10.12 0.26 2.59
CA PRO A 735 8.83 0.78 3.04
C PRO A 735 8.16 -0.14 4.07
N ALA A 736 8.28 -1.46 3.88
CA ALA A 736 7.75 -2.46 4.82
C ALA A 736 8.44 -2.37 6.19
N GLN A 737 9.77 -2.31 6.21
CA GLN A 737 10.58 -2.17 7.43
C GLN A 737 10.19 -0.92 8.24
N GLN A 738 9.89 0.18 7.57
CA GLN A 738 9.54 1.44 8.22
C GLN A 738 8.23 1.36 9.03
N VAL A 739 7.27 0.57 8.55
CA VAL A 739 5.99 0.32 9.22
C VAL A 739 5.95 -1.02 9.95
N GLU A 740 7.11 -1.68 10.10
CA GLU A 740 7.31 -3.00 10.72
C GLU A 740 6.52 -4.15 10.09
N LEU A 741 6.11 -3.96 8.84
CA LEU A 741 5.51 -4.99 8.02
C LEU A 741 6.57 -6.03 7.65
N LYS A 742 6.33 -7.28 8.03
CA LYS A 742 7.24 -8.39 7.68
C LYS A 742 7.00 -8.83 6.25
N VAL A 743 8.08 -9.14 5.54
CA VAL A 743 8.05 -9.72 4.19
C VAL A 743 8.64 -11.12 4.29
N GLN A 744 7.86 -12.13 3.90
CA GLN A 744 8.31 -13.52 3.97
C GLN A 744 9.53 -13.74 3.08
N SER A 745 10.52 -14.46 3.61
CA SER A 745 11.70 -14.89 2.83
C SER A 745 11.26 -15.70 1.60
N GLY A 746 11.79 -15.35 0.42
CA GLY A 746 11.41 -15.97 -0.86
C GLY A 746 10.32 -15.22 -1.64
N LEU A 747 9.55 -14.32 -1.01
CA LEU A 747 8.55 -13.50 -1.72
C LEU A 747 9.23 -12.47 -2.62
N VAL A 748 10.30 -11.83 -2.13
CA VAL A 748 11.06 -10.82 -2.87
C VAL A 748 11.66 -11.44 -4.14
N GLU A 749 12.23 -12.63 -4.03
CA GLU A 749 12.80 -13.38 -5.15
C GLU A 749 11.74 -13.71 -6.22
N LEU A 750 10.53 -14.09 -5.81
CA LEU A 750 9.43 -14.35 -6.75
C LEU A 750 8.96 -13.06 -7.44
N LEU A 751 8.81 -11.97 -6.71
CA LEU A 751 8.45 -10.67 -7.28
C LEU A 751 9.50 -10.20 -8.30
N LEU A 752 10.78 -10.31 -7.95
CA LEU A 752 11.89 -9.96 -8.84
C LEU A 752 11.92 -10.84 -10.10
N GLN A 753 11.65 -12.14 -9.97
CA GLN A 753 11.59 -13.05 -11.11
C GLN A 753 10.47 -12.67 -12.09
N ASP A 754 9.30 -12.29 -11.58
CA ASP A 754 8.16 -11.89 -12.41
C ASP A 754 8.36 -10.52 -13.07
N LEU A 755 9.15 -9.62 -12.48
CA LEU A 755 9.49 -8.31 -13.04
C LEU A 755 10.45 -8.35 -14.24
N GLN A 756 11.20 -9.45 -14.45
CA GLN A 756 12.24 -9.49 -15.49
C GLN A 756 11.69 -9.42 -16.93
N GLN A 757 10.37 -9.58 -17.12
CA GLN A 757 9.76 -9.79 -18.44
C GLN A 757 9.20 -8.53 -19.12
N SER A 758 8.97 -7.41 -18.43
CA SER A 758 8.35 -6.20 -19.03
C SER A 758 9.01 -4.89 -18.56
N ALA A 759 8.90 -3.82 -19.36
CA ALA A 759 9.45 -2.50 -19.06
C ALA A 759 8.33 -1.59 -18.54
N GLY A 760 8.59 -0.76 -17.51
CA GLY A 760 7.57 0.16 -16.96
C GLY A 760 6.65 -0.42 -15.87
N ASP A 761 7.00 -1.56 -15.27
CA ASP A 761 6.16 -2.30 -14.30
C ASP A 761 6.15 -1.73 -12.87
N LEU A 762 6.80 -0.60 -12.58
CA LEU A 762 6.83 -0.04 -11.21
C LEU A 762 5.43 0.22 -10.62
N PRO A 763 4.46 0.81 -11.37
CA PRO A 763 3.10 0.96 -10.88
C PRO A 763 2.42 -0.38 -10.61
N LEU A 764 2.71 -1.41 -11.43
CA LEU A 764 2.15 -2.74 -11.26
C LEU A 764 2.73 -3.46 -10.03
N LEU A 765 4.03 -3.30 -9.78
CA LEU A 765 4.68 -3.75 -8.55
C LEU A 765 4.04 -3.09 -7.32
N GLN A 766 3.87 -1.77 -7.34
CA GLN A 766 3.24 -1.04 -6.24
C GLN A 766 1.79 -1.48 -6.01
N PHE A 767 1.03 -1.72 -7.08
CA PHE A 767 -0.30 -2.33 -7.01
C PHE A 767 -0.28 -3.72 -6.37
N VAL A 768 0.62 -4.59 -6.80
CA VAL A 768 0.77 -5.95 -6.25
C VAL A 768 1.13 -5.90 -4.77
N LEU A 769 2.05 -5.03 -4.36
CA LEU A 769 2.45 -4.86 -2.97
C LEU A 769 1.32 -4.32 -2.10
N GLU A 770 0.51 -3.40 -2.61
CA GLU A 770 -0.71 -2.92 -1.96
C GLU A 770 -1.73 -4.06 -1.79
N GLN A 771 -1.96 -4.88 -2.83
CA GLN A 771 -2.87 -6.02 -2.74
C GLN A 771 -2.35 -7.13 -1.81
N LEU A 772 -1.03 -7.35 -1.78
CA LEU A 772 -0.39 -8.26 -0.82
C LEU A 772 -0.57 -7.76 0.60
N TRP A 773 -0.48 -6.44 0.80
CA TRP A 773 -0.78 -5.84 2.09
C TRP A 773 -2.25 -6.08 2.48
N GLU A 774 -3.22 -5.89 1.57
CA GLU A 774 -4.64 -6.21 1.84
C GLU A 774 -4.86 -7.68 2.24
N HIS A 775 -4.13 -8.62 1.62
CA HIS A 775 -4.24 -10.07 1.82
C HIS A 775 -3.17 -10.66 2.75
N ARG A 776 -2.45 -9.82 3.50
CA ARG A 776 -1.41 -10.25 4.43
C ARG A 776 -1.98 -11.18 5.50
N ASP A 777 -1.12 -11.99 6.09
CA ASP A 777 -1.54 -12.86 7.19
C ASP A 777 -2.04 -12.01 8.36
N GLN A 778 -3.32 -12.10 8.69
CA GLN A 778 -3.97 -11.27 9.72
C GLN A 778 -3.47 -11.57 11.15
N ASN A 779 -2.84 -12.74 11.36
CA ASN A 779 -2.27 -13.14 12.64
C ASN A 779 -0.84 -12.65 12.80
N THR A 780 -0.01 -12.71 11.74
CA THR A 780 1.41 -12.34 11.80
C THR A 780 1.73 -10.95 11.24
N GLY A 781 0.84 -10.36 10.44
CA GLY A 781 1.05 -9.14 9.68
C GLY A 781 1.96 -9.31 8.46
N GLU A 782 2.35 -10.55 8.12
CA GLU A 782 3.39 -10.82 7.13
C GLU A 782 2.84 -10.85 5.69
N LEU A 783 3.58 -10.25 4.75
CA LEU A 783 3.36 -10.44 3.31
C LEU A 783 3.89 -11.81 2.91
N THR A 784 3.01 -12.70 2.44
CA THR A 784 3.36 -14.11 2.22
C THR A 784 3.39 -14.52 0.75
N VAL A 785 4.25 -15.49 0.44
CA VAL A 785 4.26 -16.22 -0.85
C VAL A 785 2.91 -16.88 -1.11
N LYS A 786 2.23 -17.34 -0.06
CA LYS A 786 0.89 -17.95 -0.17
C LYS A 786 -0.12 -16.94 -0.70
N ALA A 787 -0.22 -15.75 -0.09
CA ALA A 787 -1.09 -14.68 -0.57
C ALA A 787 -0.76 -14.29 -2.02
N TYR A 788 0.53 -14.18 -2.35
CA TYR A 788 0.99 -13.89 -3.70
C TYR A 788 0.51 -14.89 -4.75
N ARG A 789 0.66 -16.20 -4.48
CA ARG A 789 0.29 -17.25 -5.45
C ARG A 789 -1.22 -17.49 -5.53
N GLU A 790 -1.90 -17.55 -4.39
CA GLU A 790 -3.30 -17.96 -4.33
C GLU A 790 -4.26 -16.81 -4.61
N GLN A 791 -4.02 -15.63 -4.02
CA GLN A 791 -4.94 -14.48 -4.12
C GLN A 791 -4.57 -13.57 -5.29
N ILE A 792 -3.30 -13.20 -5.40
CA ILE A 792 -2.84 -12.22 -6.40
C ILE A 792 -2.65 -12.87 -7.79
N GLY A 793 -1.98 -14.03 -7.82
CA GLY A 793 -1.77 -14.82 -9.04
C GLY A 793 -0.59 -14.40 -9.91
N GLY A 794 0.25 -13.47 -9.44
CA GLY A 794 1.39 -12.93 -10.19
C GLY A 794 1.23 -11.45 -10.53
N ILE A 795 2.34 -10.78 -10.90
CA ILE A 795 2.36 -9.33 -11.17
C ILE A 795 1.42 -8.95 -12.33
N GLN A 796 1.50 -9.64 -13.46
CA GLN A 796 0.71 -9.31 -14.66
C GLN A 796 -0.80 -9.55 -14.50
N SER A 797 -1.20 -10.57 -13.73
CA SER A 797 -2.62 -10.92 -13.57
C SER A 797 -3.31 -10.19 -12.42
N ALA A 798 -2.54 -9.60 -11.50
CA ALA A 798 -3.09 -8.96 -10.31
C ALA A 798 -4.14 -7.89 -10.67
N LEU A 799 -3.77 -7.00 -11.59
CA LEU A 799 -4.64 -5.89 -12.00
C LEU A 799 -5.86 -6.39 -12.78
N GLU A 800 -5.66 -7.30 -13.75
CA GLU A 800 -6.74 -7.96 -14.49
C GLU A 800 -7.77 -8.57 -13.53
N ARG A 801 -7.32 -9.39 -12.56
CA ARG A 801 -8.22 -10.06 -11.61
C ARG A 801 -9.02 -9.07 -10.77
N LYS A 802 -8.37 -8.02 -10.25
CA LYS A 802 -9.07 -7.00 -9.45
C LYS A 802 -10.09 -6.25 -10.29
N SER A 803 -9.70 -5.76 -11.46
CA SER A 803 -10.58 -5.02 -12.37
C SER A 803 -11.75 -5.87 -12.84
N GLN A 804 -11.50 -7.13 -13.18
CA GLN A 804 -12.53 -8.06 -13.60
C GLN A 804 -13.48 -8.43 -12.45
N ALA A 805 -12.98 -8.65 -11.23
CA ALA A 805 -13.82 -8.92 -10.07
C ALA A 805 -14.74 -7.73 -9.72
N VAL A 806 -14.23 -6.50 -9.80
CA VAL A 806 -15.05 -5.29 -9.61
C VAL A 806 -16.13 -5.21 -10.68
N TYR A 807 -15.76 -5.38 -11.95
CA TYR A 807 -16.72 -5.38 -13.05
C TYR A 807 -17.77 -6.49 -12.91
N ASP A 808 -17.38 -7.70 -12.52
CA ASP A 808 -18.30 -8.83 -12.36
C ASP A 808 -19.26 -8.69 -11.19
N SER A 809 -18.90 -7.89 -10.18
CA SER A 809 -19.79 -7.51 -9.08
C SER A 809 -20.86 -6.47 -9.46
N LEU A 810 -20.75 -5.84 -10.63
CA LEU A 810 -21.70 -4.82 -11.09
C LEU A 810 -23.03 -5.43 -11.55
N ALA A 811 -24.13 -4.70 -11.31
CA ALA A 811 -25.42 -5.03 -11.88
C ALA A 811 -25.37 -4.93 -13.43
N PRO A 812 -26.27 -5.63 -14.16
CA PRO A 812 -26.26 -5.63 -15.62
C PRO A 812 -26.29 -4.23 -16.26
N GLU A 813 -27.04 -3.29 -15.67
CA GLU A 813 -27.13 -1.90 -16.13
C GLU A 813 -25.84 -1.12 -15.85
N GLU A 814 -25.24 -1.31 -14.67
CA GLU A 814 -23.96 -0.70 -14.28
C GLU A 814 -22.79 -1.21 -15.14
N LYS A 815 -22.82 -2.46 -15.62
CA LYS A 815 -21.80 -3.00 -16.54
C LYS A 815 -21.75 -2.22 -17.87
N ILE A 816 -22.91 -1.86 -18.41
CA ILE A 816 -23.01 -1.05 -19.64
C ILE A 816 -22.50 0.37 -19.37
N VAL A 817 -22.85 0.95 -18.22
CA VAL A 817 -22.37 2.28 -17.79
C VAL A 817 -20.85 2.27 -17.56
N ALA A 818 -20.29 1.21 -17.01
CA ALA A 818 -18.85 1.05 -16.81
C ALA A 818 -18.09 1.10 -18.14
N GLN A 819 -18.54 0.35 -19.16
CA GLN A 819 -17.97 0.42 -20.50
C GLN A 819 -17.99 1.86 -21.03
N TRP A 820 -19.12 2.56 -20.90
CA TRP A 820 -19.24 3.93 -21.35
C TRP A 820 -18.30 4.91 -20.61
N ILE A 821 -18.17 4.77 -19.29
CA ILE A 821 -17.25 5.58 -18.48
C ILE A 821 -15.81 5.36 -18.97
N PHE A 822 -15.32 4.11 -19.02
CA PHE A 822 -13.92 3.85 -19.38
C PHE A 822 -13.57 4.25 -20.81
N LEU A 823 -14.50 4.09 -21.76
CA LEU A 823 -14.31 4.61 -23.13
C LEU A 823 -14.25 6.14 -23.15
N SER A 824 -14.99 6.83 -22.27
CA SER A 824 -14.94 8.29 -22.15
C SER A 824 -13.65 8.79 -21.49
N LEU A 825 -13.06 7.99 -20.59
CA LEU A 825 -11.81 8.29 -19.87
C LEU A 825 -10.53 7.85 -20.61
N THR A 826 -10.65 7.44 -21.89
CA THR A 826 -9.50 6.98 -22.70
C THR A 826 -9.36 7.83 -23.97
N ARG A 827 -8.11 8.11 -24.36
CA ARG A 827 -7.76 8.77 -25.62
C ARG A 827 -6.96 7.80 -26.49
N LEU A 828 -7.40 7.61 -27.72
CA LEU A 828 -6.71 6.78 -28.70
C LEU A 828 -5.45 7.46 -29.24
N GLY A 829 -4.34 6.72 -29.28
CA GLY A 829 -3.10 7.15 -29.90
C GLY A 829 -3.14 6.99 -31.43
N GLU A 830 -2.70 8.02 -32.17
CA GLU A 830 -2.49 7.94 -33.63
C GLU A 830 -1.03 7.49 -33.90
N GLY A 831 -0.77 6.18 -33.81
CA GLY A 831 0.59 5.60 -33.95
C GLY A 831 1.44 5.66 -32.67
N THR A 832 0.83 6.00 -31.54
CA THR A 832 1.38 5.98 -30.18
C THR A 832 0.46 5.16 -29.26
N GLU A 833 0.88 4.89 -28.02
CA GLU A 833 0.05 4.15 -27.05
C GLU A 833 -1.23 4.90 -26.67
N ASP A 834 -2.31 4.16 -26.37
CA ASP A 834 -3.56 4.74 -25.88
C ASP A 834 -3.35 5.32 -24.48
N THR A 835 -3.76 6.58 -24.27
CA THR A 835 -3.50 7.33 -23.01
C THR A 835 -4.78 7.56 -22.24
N LYS A 836 -4.67 7.89 -20.94
CA LYS A 836 -5.84 8.31 -20.17
C LYS A 836 -6.32 9.70 -20.59
N ARG A 837 -7.62 9.97 -20.39
CA ARG A 837 -8.28 11.27 -20.63
C ARG A 837 -8.96 11.73 -19.34
N GLN A 838 -8.77 12.98 -18.98
CA GLN A 838 -9.49 13.64 -17.89
C GLN A 838 -10.83 14.16 -18.42
N VAL A 839 -11.91 13.89 -17.67
CA VAL A 839 -13.28 14.30 -18.04
C VAL A 839 -13.95 14.97 -16.85
N ARG A 840 -14.66 16.08 -17.06
CA ARG A 840 -15.48 16.71 -16.01
C ARG A 840 -16.60 15.75 -15.61
N LYS A 841 -16.84 15.58 -14.30
CA LYS A 841 -17.86 14.69 -13.76
C LYS A 841 -19.25 15.07 -14.26
N SER A 842 -19.54 16.37 -14.39
CA SER A 842 -20.77 16.89 -15.00
C SER A 842 -21.00 16.40 -16.43
N ASN A 843 -19.96 16.33 -17.25
CA ASN A 843 -20.06 15.80 -18.62
C ASN A 843 -20.47 14.32 -18.64
N LEU A 844 -20.20 13.57 -17.57
CA LEU A 844 -20.67 12.19 -17.44
C LEU A 844 -22.15 12.11 -16.98
N PHE A 845 -22.69 13.16 -16.36
CA PHE A 845 -24.10 13.21 -15.94
C PHE A 845 -25.04 13.78 -17.00
N GLU A 846 -24.52 14.62 -17.89
CA GLU A 846 -25.24 15.10 -19.08
C GLU A 846 -25.32 14.04 -20.21
N GLY A 847 -24.83 12.82 -19.95
CA GLY A 847 -24.69 11.73 -20.90
C GLY A 847 -25.95 10.87 -21.11
N LYS A 848 -25.73 9.65 -21.63
CA LYS A 848 -26.75 8.69 -22.07
C LYS A 848 -27.53 8.02 -20.92
N TYR A 849 -26.96 8.01 -19.71
CA TYR A 849 -27.43 7.21 -18.57
C TYR A 849 -27.83 8.08 -17.39
N SER A 850 -28.71 7.56 -16.51
CA SER A 850 -29.17 8.26 -15.31
C SER A 850 -27.98 8.63 -14.39
N PRO A 851 -27.91 9.88 -13.88
CA PRO A 851 -26.84 10.30 -12.98
C PRO A 851 -26.65 9.39 -11.75
N VAL A 852 -27.74 8.81 -11.24
CA VAL A 852 -27.71 7.89 -10.08
C VAL A 852 -26.89 6.64 -10.37
N ILE A 853 -27.05 6.04 -11.55
CA ILE A 853 -26.34 4.80 -11.94
C ILE A 853 -24.88 5.12 -12.31
N VAL A 854 -24.64 6.29 -12.94
CA VAL A 854 -23.28 6.76 -13.22
C VAL A 854 -22.50 6.96 -11.91
N GLU A 855 -23.11 7.61 -10.92
CA GLU A 855 -22.48 7.81 -9.62
C GLU A 855 -22.24 6.48 -8.88
N SER A 856 -23.23 5.58 -8.81
CA SER A 856 -23.05 4.28 -8.15
C SER A 856 -21.93 3.46 -8.79
N THR A 857 -21.83 3.50 -10.11
CA THR A 857 -20.77 2.80 -10.87
C THR A 857 -19.41 3.44 -10.62
N LEU A 858 -19.30 4.78 -10.69
CA LEU A 858 -18.06 5.50 -10.39
C LEU A 858 -17.56 5.18 -8.98
N GLN A 859 -18.44 5.23 -7.97
CA GLN A 859 -18.07 4.97 -6.58
C GLN A 859 -17.45 3.58 -6.37
N LYS A 860 -17.95 2.54 -7.08
CA LYS A 860 -17.37 1.18 -7.01
C LYS A 860 -15.95 1.12 -7.56
N PHE A 861 -15.68 1.79 -8.69
CA PHE A 861 -14.33 1.84 -9.26
C PHE A 861 -13.38 2.77 -8.50
N ILE A 862 -13.90 3.83 -7.87
CA ILE A 862 -13.13 4.72 -6.98
C ILE A 862 -12.74 3.97 -5.70
N ALA A 863 -13.69 3.28 -5.05
CA ALA A 863 -13.42 2.45 -3.87
C ALA A 863 -12.39 1.35 -4.17
N ALA A 864 -12.40 0.80 -5.39
CA ALA A 864 -11.40 -0.14 -5.87
C ALA A 864 -10.07 0.51 -6.33
N LYS A 865 -9.94 1.84 -6.24
CA LYS A 865 -8.77 2.63 -6.67
C LYS A 865 -8.40 2.49 -8.16
N LEU A 866 -9.38 2.17 -9.00
CA LEU A 866 -9.22 2.04 -10.46
C LEU A 866 -9.52 3.36 -11.20
N ILE A 867 -10.31 4.24 -10.58
CA ILE A 867 -10.62 5.60 -11.06
C ILE A 867 -10.22 6.59 -9.96
N VAL A 868 -9.69 7.74 -10.36
CA VAL A 868 -9.32 8.84 -9.47
C VAL A 868 -10.22 10.04 -9.77
N VAL A 869 -10.69 10.67 -8.69
CA VAL A 869 -11.43 11.93 -8.72
C VAL A 869 -10.48 13.05 -8.28
N LYS A 870 -10.43 14.13 -9.03
CA LYS A 870 -9.72 15.37 -8.63
C LYS A 870 -10.74 16.45 -8.35
N LEU A 871 -10.65 17.01 -7.15
CA LEU A 871 -11.31 18.24 -6.76
C LEU A 871 -10.38 19.38 -7.15
N ALA A 872 -10.91 20.46 -7.72
CA ALA A 872 -10.20 21.74 -7.70
C ALA A 872 -10.07 22.12 -6.21
N GLU A 873 -8.85 22.17 -5.68
CA GLU A 873 -8.60 22.57 -4.30
C GLU A 873 -8.94 24.05 -4.14
N ASP A 874 -10.17 24.36 -3.72
CA ASP A 874 -10.52 25.67 -3.18
C ASP A 874 -9.95 25.76 -1.75
N GLU A 875 -8.68 26.18 -1.63
CA GLU A 875 -8.02 26.48 -0.35
C GLU A 875 -8.54 27.77 0.32
N SER A 876 -9.66 28.35 -0.12
CA SER A 876 -10.22 29.55 0.51
C SER A 876 -11.74 29.59 0.48
N ASN A 877 -12.39 28.99 1.48
CA ASN A 877 -13.55 29.59 2.15
C ASN A 877 -13.83 28.88 3.48
N ILE A 878 -13.15 29.37 4.51
CA ILE A 878 -13.50 29.14 5.90
C ILE A 878 -14.85 29.80 6.17
N GLY A 879 -15.83 28.98 6.54
CA GLY A 879 -16.86 29.30 7.53
C GLY A 879 -17.83 30.43 7.21
N GLN A 880 -18.95 30.10 6.57
CA GLN A 880 -20.25 30.69 6.96
C GLN A 880 -21.34 29.62 6.98
N SER A 881 -21.79 29.32 8.21
CA SER A 881 -23.14 28.94 8.63
C SER A 881 -24.02 28.15 7.65
N ARG A 882 -24.21 26.85 7.93
CA ARG A 882 -25.36 26.09 7.45
C ARG A 882 -26.42 26.03 8.56
N THR A 883 -27.36 26.95 8.49
CA THR A 883 -28.71 26.73 9.03
C THR A 883 -29.57 26.17 7.90
N ASN A 884 -30.12 24.97 8.13
CA ASN A 884 -31.28 24.34 7.49
C ASN A 884 -31.70 24.88 6.11
N ASP A 885 -31.25 24.22 5.02
CA ASP A 885 -32.04 24.08 3.79
C ASP A 885 -31.49 22.88 2.96
N GLU A 886 -31.95 21.68 3.33
CA GLU A 886 -31.55 20.34 2.83
C GLU A 886 -31.87 20.03 1.35
N ILE A 887 -32.14 21.00 0.48
CA ILE A 887 -32.45 20.73 -0.94
C ILE A 887 -31.53 21.48 -1.91
N THR A 888 -30.71 22.41 -1.42
CA THR A 888 -29.91 23.29 -2.28
C THR A 888 -28.45 22.85 -2.44
N GLU A 889 -27.94 22.00 -1.53
CA GLU A 889 -26.53 21.58 -1.52
C GLU A 889 -26.20 20.45 -2.50
N GLU A 890 -27.13 19.53 -2.77
CA GLU A 890 -26.95 18.53 -3.84
C GLU A 890 -26.79 19.21 -5.21
N LEU A 891 -27.42 20.37 -5.40
CA LEU A 891 -27.32 21.18 -6.63
C LEU A 891 -26.06 22.07 -6.69
N GLN A 892 -25.39 22.30 -5.56
CA GLN A 892 -24.19 23.15 -5.48
C GLN A 892 -22.89 22.34 -5.58
N LEU A 893 -22.88 21.09 -5.09
CA LEU A 893 -21.86 20.08 -5.38
C LEU A 893 -21.85 19.66 -6.87
N LEU A 894 -22.95 19.88 -7.59
CA LEU A 894 -23.03 19.71 -9.04
C LEU A 894 -22.34 20.83 -9.84
N LYS A 895 -21.89 21.92 -9.19
CA LYS A 895 -21.22 23.07 -9.83
C LYS A 895 -19.72 23.16 -9.57
N SER A 896 -19.14 22.38 -8.66
CA SER A 896 -17.68 22.31 -8.52
C SER A 896 -17.07 21.61 -9.75
N GLU A 897 -15.93 22.10 -10.25
CA GLU A 897 -15.24 21.54 -11.43
C GLU A 897 -14.54 20.21 -11.09
N VAL A 898 -15.30 19.22 -10.63
CA VAL A 898 -14.79 17.88 -10.30
C VAL A 898 -14.44 17.16 -11.59
N THR A 899 -13.23 16.62 -11.68
CA THR A 899 -12.78 15.84 -12.83
C THR A 899 -12.47 14.40 -12.43
N VAL A 900 -12.63 13.50 -13.39
CA VAL A 900 -12.41 12.06 -13.23
C VAL A 900 -11.44 11.56 -14.31
N GLU A 901 -10.55 10.65 -13.94
CA GLU A 901 -9.60 9.98 -14.83
C GLU A 901 -9.35 8.53 -14.37
N VAL A 902 -8.84 7.68 -15.28
CA VAL A 902 -8.33 6.36 -14.89
C VAL A 902 -7.11 6.54 -13.97
N ALA A 903 -7.01 5.70 -12.93
CA ALA A 903 -5.93 5.79 -11.94
C ALA A 903 -4.54 5.76 -12.58
N HIS A 904 -4.31 4.84 -13.52
CA HIS A 904 -3.07 4.76 -14.31
C HIS A 904 -3.33 4.13 -15.69
N GLU A 905 -2.54 4.52 -16.69
CA GLU A 905 -2.59 4.01 -18.07
C GLU A 905 -2.36 2.49 -18.16
N ILE A 906 -1.74 1.89 -17.14
CA ILE A 906 -1.44 0.46 -17.12
C ILE A 906 -2.72 -0.38 -17.06
N LEU A 907 -3.82 0.21 -16.58
CA LEU A 907 -5.14 -0.41 -16.63
C LEU A 907 -5.62 -0.60 -18.07
N ILE A 908 -5.31 0.33 -18.97
CA ILE A 908 -5.70 0.27 -20.39
C ILE A 908 -5.01 -0.90 -21.07
N HIS A 909 -3.75 -1.19 -20.71
CA HIS A 909 -2.97 -2.26 -21.33
C HIS A 909 -3.19 -3.64 -20.71
N HIS A 910 -3.40 -3.70 -19.39
CA HIS A 910 -3.50 -4.97 -18.67
C HIS A 910 -4.92 -5.47 -18.47
N TRP A 911 -5.95 -4.62 -18.58
CA TRP A 911 -7.34 -5.06 -18.49
C TRP A 911 -7.89 -5.52 -19.85
N SER A 912 -8.00 -6.84 -20.04
CA SER A 912 -8.42 -7.47 -21.30
C SER A 912 -9.79 -7.00 -21.78
N THR A 913 -10.75 -6.87 -20.86
CA THR A 913 -12.11 -6.37 -21.14
C THR A 913 -12.11 -4.93 -21.66
N LEU A 914 -11.29 -4.05 -21.07
CA LEU A 914 -11.16 -2.66 -21.53
C LEU A 914 -10.51 -2.57 -22.91
N ARG A 915 -9.46 -3.36 -23.17
CA ARG A 915 -8.84 -3.44 -24.50
C ARG A 915 -9.83 -3.86 -25.57
N TRP A 916 -10.59 -4.92 -25.29
CA TRP A 916 -11.63 -5.39 -26.19
C TRP A 916 -12.68 -4.30 -26.47
N TRP A 917 -13.12 -3.54 -25.45
CA TRP A 917 -14.03 -2.40 -25.66
C TRP A 917 -13.42 -1.32 -26.55
N LEU A 918 -12.14 -0.99 -26.38
CA LEU A 918 -11.45 0.02 -27.17
C LEU A 918 -11.29 -0.41 -28.63
N ASP A 919 -10.89 -1.66 -28.87
CA ASP A 919 -10.70 -2.22 -30.21
C ASP A 919 -12.02 -2.27 -30.99
N GLU A 920 -13.11 -2.72 -30.37
CA GLU A 920 -14.44 -2.77 -30.99
C GLU A 920 -14.97 -1.35 -31.35
N ASN A 921 -14.56 -0.34 -30.60
CA ASN A 921 -15.06 1.03 -30.73
C ASN A 921 -14.07 2.01 -31.39
N ARG A 922 -12.92 1.53 -31.88
CA ARG A 922 -11.80 2.38 -32.31
C ARG A 922 -12.18 3.38 -33.40
N ASP A 923 -12.83 2.92 -34.47
CA ASP A 923 -13.30 3.76 -35.57
C ASP A 923 -14.31 4.82 -35.11
N ARG A 924 -15.23 4.44 -34.23
CA ARG A 924 -16.26 5.33 -33.66
C ARG A 924 -15.60 6.43 -32.84
N LEU A 925 -14.70 6.07 -31.94
CA LEU A 925 -14.00 7.00 -31.06
C LEU A 925 -13.09 7.96 -31.84
N HIS A 926 -12.40 7.49 -32.88
CA HIS A 926 -11.62 8.37 -33.77
C HIS A 926 -12.50 9.39 -34.50
N GLN A 927 -13.65 8.97 -35.04
CA GLN A 927 -14.57 9.89 -35.71
C GLN A 927 -15.15 10.93 -34.73
N GLN A 928 -15.50 10.50 -33.51
CA GLN A 928 -15.96 11.39 -32.45
C GLN A 928 -14.89 12.43 -32.07
N GLN A 929 -13.65 12.02 -31.83
CA GLN A 929 -12.56 12.94 -31.50
C GLN A 929 -12.26 13.96 -32.61
N ARG A 930 -12.32 13.54 -33.89
CA ARG A 930 -12.16 14.44 -35.04
C ARG A 930 -13.30 15.47 -35.11
N LEU A 931 -14.53 15.07 -34.80
CA LEU A 931 -15.67 15.98 -34.75
C LEU A 931 -15.55 16.96 -33.58
N GLU A 932 -15.21 16.48 -32.38
CA GLU A 932 -14.96 17.33 -31.19
C GLU A 932 -13.91 18.41 -31.49
N LYS A 933 -12.79 18.04 -32.14
CA LYS A 933 -11.73 18.98 -32.52
C LYS A 933 -12.25 20.09 -33.44
N LYS A 934 -13.02 19.74 -34.48
CA LYS A 934 -13.58 20.73 -35.41
C LYS A 934 -14.64 21.62 -34.78
N VAL A 935 -15.44 21.10 -33.86
CA VAL A 935 -16.40 21.89 -33.08
C VAL A 935 -15.65 22.93 -32.24
N LYS A 936 -14.59 22.53 -31.52
CA LYS A 936 -13.74 23.44 -30.75
C LYS A 936 -13.11 24.52 -31.64
N GLU A 937 -12.55 24.14 -32.80
CA GLU A 937 -11.98 25.09 -33.77
C GLU A 937 -13.01 26.10 -34.29
N TRP A 938 -14.23 25.66 -34.64
CA TRP A 938 -15.31 26.53 -35.11
C TRP A 938 -15.79 27.50 -34.01
N GLN A 939 -15.91 27.02 -32.77
CA GLN A 939 -16.26 27.87 -31.62
C GLN A 939 -15.17 28.91 -31.33
N ALA A 940 -13.90 28.52 -31.32
CA ALA A 940 -12.77 29.42 -31.09
C ALA A 940 -12.65 30.52 -32.17
N LYS A 941 -13.22 30.28 -33.36
CA LYS A 941 -13.28 31.25 -34.46
C LYS A 941 -14.64 31.96 -34.56
N ASN A 942 -15.31 32.15 -33.42
CA ASN A 942 -16.60 32.85 -33.31
C ASN A 942 -17.67 32.29 -34.26
N LYS A 943 -17.69 30.97 -34.46
CA LYS A 943 -18.64 30.27 -35.33
C LYS A 943 -18.59 30.72 -36.80
N HIS A 944 -17.43 31.17 -37.30
CA HIS A 944 -17.28 31.66 -38.67
C HIS A 944 -17.57 30.57 -39.73
N PRO A 945 -18.27 30.89 -40.85
CA PRO A 945 -18.69 29.90 -41.85
C PRO A 945 -17.58 29.08 -42.51
N ASP A 946 -16.37 29.63 -42.62
CA ASP A 946 -15.22 28.97 -43.26
C ASP A 946 -14.71 27.73 -42.50
N PHE A 947 -15.05 27.62 -41.21
CA PHE A 947 -14.70 26.49 -40.36
C PHE A 947 -15.83 25.44 -40.27
N LEU A 948 -16.88 25.56 -41.07
CA LEU A 948 -17.95 24.56 -41.19
C LEU A 948 -17.51 23.36 -42.05
N LEU A 949 -18.17 22.22 -41.87
CA LEU A 949 -17.83 20.99 -42.58
C LEU A 949 -18.07 21.14 -44.10
N GLN A 950 -17.03 20.83 -44.87
CA GLN A 950 -17.08 20.81 -46.34
C GLN A 950 -17.83 19.57 -46.86
N LYS A 951 -18.15 19.53 -48.17
CA LYS A 951 -19.09 18.54 -48.77
C LYS A 951 -18.87 17.09 -48.33
N THR A 952 -17.64 16.57 -48.42
CA THR A 952 -17.31 15.17 -48.08
C THR A 952 -17.40 14.94 -46.57
N GLN A 953 -16.81 15.85 -45.79
CA GLN A 953 -16.76 15.78 -44.33
C GLN A 953 -18.14 15.95 -43.67
N LEU A 954 -19.03 16.74 -44.28
CA LEU A 954 -20.42 16.89 -43.84
C LEU A 954 -21.22 15.61 -44.09
N THR A 955 -21.00 14.93 -45.22
CA THR A 955 -21.67 13.66 -45.51
C THR A 955 -21.20 12.55 -44.56
N GLU A 956 -19.91 12.51 -44.21
CA GLU A 956 -19.37 11.61 -43.19
C GLU A 956 -19.95 11.91 -41.80
N ALA A 957 -20.00 13.19 -41.40
CA ALA A 957 -20.58 13.60 -40.12
C ALA A 957 -22.10 13.36 -40.05
N GLU A 958 -22.83 13.49 -41.16
CA GLU A 958 -24.25 13.13 -41.25
C GLU A 958 -24.46 11.62 -41.11
N ALA A 959 -23.65 10.79 -41.76
CA ALA A 959 -23.70 9.33 -41.61
C ALA A 959 -23.39 8.90 -40.17
N PHE A 960 -22.39 9.51 -39.55
CA PHE A 960 -22.08 9.33 -38.13
C PHE A 960 -23.25 9.77 -37.23
N TYR A 961 -23.87 10.92 -37.53
CA TYR A 961 -25.04 11.41 -36.80
C TYR A 961 -26.25 10.50 -36.88
N HIS A 962 -26.49 9.89 -38.03
CA HIS A 962 -27.59 8.93 -38.18
C HIS A 962 -27.35 7.62 -37.46
N LYS A 963 -26.09 7.15 -37.40
CA LYS A 963 -25.73 5.88 -36.76
C LYS A 963 -25.67 5.96 -35.23
N TYR A 964 -25.28 7.12 -34.67
CA TYR A 964 -25.04 7.30 -33.23
C TYR A 964 -25.82 8.49 -32.63
N LYS A 965 -27.04 8.71 -33.10
CA LYS A 965 -27.87 9.89 -32.79
C LYS A 965 -27.97 10.23 -31.30
N ASP A 966 -28.11 9.21 -30.45
CA ASP A 966 -28.33 9.36 -29.01
C ASP A 966 -27.04 9.65 -28.22
N GLU A 967 -25.87 9.58 -28.87
CA GLU A 967 -24.55 9.72 -28.23
C GLU A 967 -23.81 11.01 -28.64
N ILE A 968 -24.39 11.81 -29.54
CA ILE A 968 -23.81 13.06 -30.03
C ILE A 968 -24.20 14.24 -29.15
N LYS A 969 -23.20 15.02 -28.73
CA LYS A 969 -23.35 16.17 -27.83
C LYS A 969 -24.16 17.30 -28.49
N PRO A 970 -24.90 18.12 -27.72
CA PRO A 970 -25.68 19.23 -28.27
C PRO A 970 -24.88 20.17 -29.19
N GLN A 971 -23.62 20.46 -28.81
CA GLN A 971 -22.72 21.33 -29.58
C GLN A 971 -22.30 20.74 -30.93
N GLU A 972 -22.09 19.42 -30.98
CA GLU A 972 -21.80 18.69 -32.23
C GLU A 972 -23.02 18.69 -33.15
N ARG A 973 -24.23 18.54 -32.58
CA ARG A 973 -25.49 18.65 -33.33
C ARG A 973 -25.65 20.04 -33.93
N GLU A 974 -25.38 21.09 -33.15
CA GLU A 974 -25.41 22.48 -33.61
C GLU A 974 -24.45 22.68 -34.79
N TYR A 975 -23.22 22.19 -34.68
CA TYR A 975 -22.20 22.32 -35.71
C TYR A 975 -22.56 21.60 -37.02
N ILE A 976 -23.10 20.38 -36.94
CA ILE A 976 -23.58 19.63 -38.11
C ILE A 976 -24.77 20.36 -38.75
N GLN A 977 -25.70 20.89 -37.95
CA GLN A 977 -26.84 21.65 -38.45
C GLN A 977 -26.43 22.97 -39.10
N ALA A 978 -25.50 23.72 -38.50
CA ALA A 978 -24.95 24.95 -39.06
C ALA A 978 -24.24 24.69 -40.41
N SER A 979 -23.47 23.60 -40.49
CA SER A 979 -22.80 23.15 -41.73
C SER A 979 -23.82 22.80 -42.82
N LYS A 980 -24.92 22.13 -42.46
CA LYS A 980 -26.03 21.80 -43.37
C LYS A 980 -26.77 23.05 -43.87
N GLN A 981 -27.04 24.00 -42.98
CA GLN A 981 -27.70 25.27 -43.34
C GLN A 981 -26.83 26.14 -44.24
N ALA A 982 -25.52 26.23 -43.99
CA ALA A 982 -24.58 26.94 -44.84
C ALA A 982 -24.53 26.34 -46.26
N ARG A 983 -24.55 25.01 -46.37
CA ARG A 983 -24.65 24.31 -47.66
C ARG A 983 -25.94 24.65 -48.41
N LEU A 984 -27.09 24.70 -47.71
CA LEU A 984 -28.37 25.07 -48.33
C LEU A 984 -28.37 26.54 -48.79
N LYS A 985 -27.78 27.46 -48.02
CA LYS A 985 -27.63 28.87 -48.40
C LYS A 985 -26.66 29.07 -49.58
N SER A 986 -25.55 28.32 -49.63
CA SER A 986 -24.62 28.36 -50.78
C SER A 986 -25.26 27.87 -52.08
N ARG A 987 -26.21 26.91 -52.01
CA ARG A 987 -27.01 26.49 -53.18
C ARG A 987 -27.99 27.55 -53.66
N LEU A 988 -28.48 28.44 -52.78
CA LEU A 988 -29.38 29.54 -53.15
C LEU A 988 -28.63 30.74 -53.74
N LEU A 989 -27.38 30.99 -53.33
CA LEU A 989 -26.53 32.07 -53.86
C LEU A 989 -25.91 31.77 -55.22
N ILE A 990 -25.86 30.50 -55.65
CA ILE A 990 -25.35 30.09 -56.96
C ILE A 990 -26.43 30.18 -58.07
N GLY A 991 -27.64 30.63 -57.74
CA GLY A 991 -28.74 30.83 -58.69
C GLY A 991 -28.71 32.10 -59.55
N SER A 992 -27.69 32.97 -59.45
CA SER A 992 -27.78 34.35 -60.00
C SER A 992 -26.63 34.84 -60.88
N VAL A 993 -25.63 34.02 -61.24
CA VAL A 993 -24.55 34.47 -62.15
C VAL A 993 -24.22 33.39 -63.19
N SER A 994 -25.21 33.07 -64.01
CA SER A 994 -25.01 32.47 -65.34
C SER A 994 -25.28 33.60 -66.33
N THR A 995 -24.31 34.22 -67.01
CA THR A 995 -24.23 34.01 -68.48
C THR A 995 -23.01 34.60 -69.21
N ILE A 996 -22.09 35.40 -68.64
CA ILE A 996 -21.24 36.27 -69.51
C ILE A 996 -19.71 36.03 -69.48
N SER A 997 -19.14 35.32 -68.51
CA SER A 997 -17.66 35.19 -68.45
C SER A 997 -17.07 33.91 -69.07
N LEU A 998 -17.90 33.07 -69.68
CA LEU A 998 -17.54 31.70 -70.09
C LEU A 998 -16.92 31.57 -71.50
N LEU A 999 -16.69 32.66 -72.23
CA LEU A 999 -16.27 32.60 -73.64
C LEU A 999 -14.85 33.10 -73.96
N LEU A 1000 -14.07 33.61 -73.00
CA LEU A 1000 -12.75 34.20 -73.31
C LEU A 1000 -11.54 33.63 -72.56
N ILE A 1001 -11.69 32.64 -71.67
CA ILE A 1001 -10.54 31.99 -70.96
C ILE A 1001 -10.38 30.50 -71.34
N VAL A 1002 -11.14 30.01 -72.33
CA VAL A 1002 -11.21 28.57 -72.63
C VAL A 1002 -10.10 28.09 -73.58
N SER A 1003 -9.40 28.96 -74.32
CA SER A 1003 -8.45 28.49 -75.35
C SER A 1003 -7.01 28.22 -74.88
N SER A 1004 -6.58 28.68 -73.70
CA SER A 1004 -5.20 28.46 -73.21
C SER A 1004 -5.09 27.57 -71.96
N GLY A 1005 -6.17 27.32 -71.22
CA GLY A 1005 -6.16 26.49 -70.01
C GLY A 1005 -6.30 24.97 -70.23
N ILE A 1006 -6.81 24.55 -71.40
CA ILE A 1006 -7.19 23.14 -71.63
C ILE A 1006 -5.97 22.23 -71.81
N VAL A 1007 -4.84 22.74 -72.33
CA VAL A 1007 -3.65 21.90 -72.57
C VAL A 1007 -2.84 21.68 -71.28
N ALA A 1008 -2.81 22.64 -70.34
CA ALA A 1008 -2.10 22.49 -69.07
C ALA A 1008 -2.89 21.67 -68.03
N TRP A 1009 -4.22 21.79 -68.02
CA TRP A 1009 -5.09 21.07 -67.09
C TRP A 1009 -5.16 19.55 -67.38
N GLN A 1010 -5.04 19.15 -68.64
CA GLN A 1010 -5.13 17.74 -69.04
C GLN A 1010 -3.88 16.92 -68.68
N GLN A 1011 -2.71 17.57 -68.59
CA GLN A 1011 -1.45 16.92 -68.15
C GLN A 1011 -1.36 16.80 -66.62
N GLN A 1012 -1.91 17.76 -65.88
CA GLN A 1012 -1.85 17.79 -64.41
C GLN A 1012 -2.88 16.86 -63.73
N GLN A 1013 -4.04 16.63 -64.37
CA GLN A 1013 -5.06 15.70 -63.87
C GLN A 1013 -4.64 14.21 -63.96
N GLN A 1014 -3.83 13.81 -64.96
CA GLN A 1014 -3.38 12.42 -65.08
C GLN A 1014 -2.32 12.04 -64.02
N ASN A 1015 -1.46 12.99 -63.61
CA ASN A 1015 -0.43 12.74 -62.59
C ASN A 1015 -1.00 12.70 -61.15
N GLN A 1016 -2.08 13.43 -60.86
CA GLN A 1016 -2.71 13.42 -59.53
C GLN A 1016 -3.56 12.17 -59.28
N LEU A 1017 -4.13 11.54 -60.32
CA LEU A 1017 -4.87 10.28 -60.20
C LEU A 1017 -3.97 9.05 -60.05
N ALA A 1018 -2.73 9.08 -60.56
CA ALA A 1018 -1.74 8.03 -60.34
C ALA A 1018 -1.18 8.04 -58.91
N GLN A 1019 -1.05 9.22 -58.29
CA GLN A 1019 -0.61 9.34 -56.89
C GLN A 1019 -1.71 9.00 -55.87
N LEU A 1020 -2.99 9.25 -56.20
CA LEU A 1020 -4.11 8.87 -55.34
C LEU A 1020 -4.33 7.34 -55.24
N ILE A 1021 -3.93 6.59 -56.26
CA ILE A 1021 -4.00 5.12 -56.26
C ILE A 1021 -2.82 4.49 -55.48
N ARG A 1022 -1.69 5.20 -55.33
CA ARG A 1022 -0.48 4.67 -54.66
C ARG A 1022 -0.56 4.71 -53.12
N TYR A 1023 -1.51 5.44 -52.53
CA TYR A 1023 -1.62 5.63 -51.07
C TYR A 1023 -3.04 5.39 -50.49
N GLY A 1024 -3.99 4.93 -51.30
CA GLY A 1024 -5.35 4.62 -50.84
C GLY A 1024 -5.48 3.15 -50.41
N SER A 1025 -5.73 2.92 -49.12
CA SER A 1025 -6.10 1.60 -48.58
C SER A 1025 -7.40 1.10 -49.27
N PHE A 1026 -7.26 0.03 -50.05
CA PHE A 1026 -8.27 -0.53 -50.96
C PHE A 1026 -9.39 -1.34 -50.27
N ASN A 1027 -10.06 -0.78 -49.25
CA ASN A 1027 -11.21 -1.47 -48.61
C ASN A 1027 -12.60 -0.94 -49.04
N ILE A 1028 -12.68 0.07 -49.92
CA ILE A 1028 -13.96 0.55 -50.47
C ILE A 1028 -13.85 0.60 -52.01
N MET A 1029 -14.04 -0.55 -52.65
CA MET A 1029 -14.09 -0.64 -54.11
C MET A 1029 -15.56 -0.58 -54.56
N THR A 1030 -16.00 0.53 -55.16
CA THR A 1030 -17.35 0.67 -55.74
C THR A 1030 -17.35 0.33 -57.24
N PRO A 1031 -18.49 -0.01 -57.85
CA PRO A 1031 -18.55 -0.38 -59.27
C PRO A 1031 -17.96 0.67 -60.23
N ASP A 1032 -18.16 1.96 -59.96
CA ASP A 1032 -17.64 3.05 -60.78
C ASP A 1032 -16.11 3.21 -60.66
N ILE A 1033 -15.57 3.10 -59.43
CA ILE A 1033 -14.13 3.12 -59.19
C ILE A 1033 -13.48 1.91 -59.86
N ALA A 1034 -14.10 0.75 -59.72
CA ALA A 1034 -13.59 -0.49 -60.27
C ALA A 1034 -13.61 -0.49 -61.81
N LYS A 1035 -14.64 0.11 -62.43
CA LYS A 1035 -14.73 0.32 -63.89
C LYS A 1035 -13.70 1.34 -64.41
N SER A 1036 -13.43 2.40 -63.65
CA SER A 1036 -12.38 3.37 -63.97
C SER A 1036 -10.98 2.74 -63.87
N THR A 1037 -10.76 1.95 -62.82
CA THR A 1037 -9.50 1.23 -62.56
C THR A 1037 -9.23 0.17 -63.65
N LEU A 1038 -10.27 -0.55 -64.09
CA LEU A 1038 -10.18 -1.48 -65.21
C LEU A 1038 -9.75 -0.79 -66.52
N LYS A 1039 -10.23 0.43 -66.77
CA LYS A 1039 -9.86 1.21 -67.96
C LYS A 1039 -8.43 1.74 -67.91
N SER A 1040 -7.88 2.03 -66.73
CA SER A 1040 -6.51 2.52 -66.57
C SER A 1040 -5.46 1.41 -66.57
N LEU A 1041 -5.88 0.16 -66.35
CA LEU A 1041 -4.99 -1.00 -66.24
C LEU A 1041 -4.01 -1.19 -67.42
N PRO A 1042 -4.40 -1.05 -68.70
CA PRO A 1042 -3.46 -1.16 -69.82
C PRO A 1042 -2.39 -0.05 -69.80
N THR A 1043 -2.76 1.16 -69.36
CA THR A 1043 -1.83 2.29 -69.24
C THR A 1043 -0.85 2.06 -68.09
N LEU A 1044 -1.32 1.55 -66.95
CA LEU A 1044 -0.47 1.19 -65.82
C LEU A 1044 0.56 0.11 -66.23
N LEU A 1045 0.12 -0.94 -66.94
CA LEU A 1045 1.03 -1.95 -67.49
C LEU A 1045 2.06 -1.37 -68.45
N LYS A 1046 1.66 -0.46 -69.33
CA LYS A 1046 2.57 0.19 -70.27
C LYS A 1046 3.60 1.06 -69.53
N ASN A 1047 3.20 1.76 -68.47
CA ASN A 1047 4.12 2.56 -67.66
C ASN A 1047 5.12 1.66 -66.93
N ALA A 1048 4.64 0.57 -66.32
CA ALA A 1048 5.49 -0.42 -65.66
C ALA A 1048 6.51 -1.03 -66.65
N ASP A 1049 6.06 -1.40 -67.87
CA ASP A 1049 6.96 -1.87 -68.94
C ASP A 1049 7.98 -0.79 -69.29
N THR A 1050 7.58 0.48 -69.36
CA THR A 1050 8.49 1.60 -69.69
C THR A 1050 9.57 1.75 -68.62
N HIS A 1051 9.21 1.68 -67.33
CA HIS A 1051 10.18 1.72 -66.23
C HIS A 1051 11.12 0.51 -66.27
N GLN A 1052 10.61 -0.69 -66.59
CA GLN A 1052 11.45 -1.88 -66.75
C GLN A 1052 12.46 -1.74 -67.89
N HIS A 1053 12.03 -1.27 -69.07
CA HIS A 1053 12.91 -1.06 -70.22
C HIS A 1053 13.90 0.10 -70.01
N ALA A 1054 13.53 1.10 -69.20
CA ALA A 1054 14.40 2.20 -68.82
C ALA A 1054 15.46 1.82 -67.77
N GLY A 1055 15.39 0.60 -67.20
CA GLY A 1055 16.30 0.13 -66.15
C GLY A 1055 16.00 0.70 -64.77
N ASP A 1056 14.82 1.31 -64.56
CA ASP A 1056 14.38 1.80 -63.25
C ASP A 1056 13.72 0.67 -62.46
N VAL A 1057 14.58 -0.22 -61.94
CA VAL A 1057 14.20 -1.51 -61.33
C VAL A 1057 13.21 -1.35 -60.17
N ASN A 1058 13.46 -0.39 -59.27
CA ASN A 1058 12.64 -0.22 -58.07
C ASN A 1058 11.26 0.34 -58.42
N GLN A 1059 11.19 1.32 -59.33
CA GLN A 1059 9.91 1.88 -59.75
C GLN A 1059 9.11 0.88 -60.59
N ALA A 1060 9.78 0.08 -61.43
CA ALA A 1060 9.12 -1.00 -62.17
C ALA A 1060 8.54 -2.08 -61.23
N LEU A 1061 9.27 -2.48 -60.18
CA LEU A 1061 8.78 -3.42 -59.17
C LEU A 1061 7.55 -2.86 -58.45
N ASP A 1062 7.59 -1.60 -58.03
CA ASP A 1062 6.45 -0.96 -57.37
C ASP A 1062 5.23 -0.88 -58.30
N ASP A 1063 5.41 -0.47 -59.55
CA ASP A 1063 4.32 -0.34 -60.51
C ASP A 1063 3.66 -1.70 -60.80
N TYR A 1064 4.45 -2.77 -61.01
CA TYR A 1064 3.88 -4.10 -61.21
C TYR A 1064 3.22 -4.65 -59.94
N ARG A 1065 3.76 -4.41 -58.74
CA ARG A 1065 3.10 -4.83 -57.47
C ARG A 1065 1.76 -4.15 -57.28
N GLN A 1066 1.67 -2.86 -57.59
CA GLN A 1066 0.41 -2.13 -57.54
C GLN A 1066 -0.60 -2.70 -58.53
N ILE A 1067 -0.17 -3.05 -59.75
CA ILE A 1067 -1.03 -3.73 -60.72
C ILE A 1067 -1.49 -5.09 -60.19
N LEU A 1068 -0.59 -5.88 -59.57
CA LEU A 1068 -0.92 -7.18 -59.00
C LEU A 1068 -1.97 -7.06 -57.90
N LEU A 1069 -1.79 -6.13 -56.96
CA LEU A 1069 -2.73 -5.86 -55.88
C LEU A 1069 -4.09 -5.38 -56.40
N ILE A 1070 -4.10 -4.45 -57.36
CA ILE A 1070 -5.33 -3.95 -58.00
C ILE A 1070 -6.09 -5.09 -58.68
N THR A 1071 -5.39 -5.91 -59.48
CA THR A 1071 -6.03 -7.01 -60.20
C THR A 1071 -6.57 -8.08 -59.25
N HIS A 1072 -5.87 -8.36 -58.16
CA HIS A 1072 -6.33 -9.32 -57.16
C HIS A 1072 -7.58 -8.84 -56.43
N ASN A 1073 -7.60 -7.58 -55.98
CA ASN A 1073 -8.76 -6.98 -55.33
C ASN A 1073 -9.98 -6.93 -56.27
N LEU A 1074 -9.77 -6.62 -57.55
CA LEU A 1074 -10.84 -6.67 -58.56
C LEU A 1074 -11.41 -8.09 -58.72
N GLN A 1075 -10.55 -9.11 -58.78
CA GLN A 1075 -10.98 -10.52 -58.87
C GLN A 1075 -11.76 -10.96 -57.62
N GLU A 1076 -11.29 -10.57 -56.44
CA GLU A 1076 -11.94 -10.92 -55.17
C GLU A 1076 -13.33 -10.28 -55.07
N LYS A 1077 -13.47 -8.99 -55.43
CA LYS A 1077 -14.77 -8.30 -55.43
C LYS A 1077 -15.75 -8.86 -56.45
N VAL A 1078 -15.26 -9.24 -57.64
CA VAL A 1078 -16.09 -9.93 -58.64
C VAL A 1078 -16.56 -11.30 -58.13
N THR A 1079 -15.72 -12.01 -57.36
CA THR A 1079 -16.05 -13.32 -56.79
C THR A 1079 -17.07 -13.21 -55.64
N GLN A 1080 -16.95 -12.18 -54.79
CA GLN A 1080 -17.84 -11.93 -53.65
C GLN A 1080 -19.22 -11.39 -54.10
N GLU A 1081 -19.25 -10.48 -55.08
CA GLU A 1081 -20.48 -9.78 -55.49
C GLU A 1081 -20.65 -9.69 -57.03
N PRO A 1082 -20.78 -10.83 -57.74
CA PRO A 1082 -20.75 -10.87 -59.20
C PRO A 1082 -21.88 -10.07 -59.89
N LYS A 1083 -23.01 -9.86 -59.19
CA LYS A 1083 -24.16 -9.08 -59.68
C LYS A 1083 -23.97 -7.57 -59.59
N ILE A 1084 -23.11 -7.09 -58.68
CA ILE A 1084 -22.84 -5.66 -58.46
C ILE A 1084 -21.68 -5.20 -59.36
N PHE A 1085 -20.73 -6.09 -59.65
CA PHE A 1085 -19.58 -5.83 -60.52
C PHE A 1085 -19.68 -6.50 -61.89
N THR A 1086 -20.88 -6.51 -62.49
CA THR A 1086 -21.15 -7.18 -63.78
C THR A 1086 -20.28 -6.68 -64.94
N ASP A 1087 -20.05 -5.37 -65.02
CA ASP A 1087 -19.16 -4.75 -66.02
C ASP A 1087 -17.71 -5.26 -65.93
N ILE A 1088 -17.26 -5.62 -64.72
CA ILE A 1088 -15.91 -6.10 -64.45
C ILE A 1088 -15.83 -7.61 -64.60
N ASN A 1089 -16.90 -8.32 -64.23
CA ASN A 1089 -17.06 -9.74 -64.50
C ASN A 1089 -16.90 -10.06 -66.00
N ASN A 1090 -17.42 -9.18 -66.87
CA ASN A 1090 -17.27 -9.30 -68.32
C ASN A 1090 -15.82 -9.08 -68.83
N HIS A 1091 -14.91 -8.61 -67.97
CA HIS A 1091 -13.50 -8.35 -68.28
C HIS A 1091 -12.54 -9.16 -67.41
N GLN A 1092 -13.00 -10.26 -66.80
CA GLN A 1092 -12.16 -11.16 -65.99
C GLN A 1092 -10.89 -11.60 -66.72
N TYR A 1093 -11.01 -11.89 -68.03
CA TYR A 1093 -9.86 -12.27 -68.85
C TYR A 1093 -8.78 -11.18 -68.89
N THR A 1094 -9.17 -9.92 -69.08
CA THR A 1094 -8.24 -8.77 -69.10
C THR A 1094 -7.56 -8.58 -67.76
N ILE A 1095 -8.30 -8.73 -66.65
CA ILE A 1095 -7.77 -8.62 -65.30
C ILE A 1095 -6.77 -9.76 -65.02
N GLN A 1096 -7.12 -10.98 -65.42
CA GLN A 1096 -6.25 -12.15 -65.26
C GLN A 1096 -4.98 -12.04 -66.10
N GLN A 1097 -5.07 -11.57 -67.35
CA GLN A 1097 -3.90 -11.31 -68.19
C GLN A 1097 -2.99 -10.23 -67.60
N ALA A 1098 -3.56 -9.16 -67.07
CA ALA A 1098 -2.80 -8.09 -66.43
C ALA A 1098 -2.10 -8.56 -65.15
N SER A 1099 -2.82 -9.34 -64.34
CA SER A 1099 -2.31 -9.98 -63.12
C SER A 1099 -1.13 -10.90 -63.45
N GLN A 1100 -1.31 -11.80 -64.41
CA GLN A 1100 -0.26 -12.73 -64.85
C GLN A 1100 0.94 -12.01 -65.43
N LYS A 1101 0.72 -10.95 -66.23
CA LYS A 1101 1.81 -10.15 -66.80
C LYS A 1101 2.60 -9.44 -65.71
N ALA A 1102 1.93 -8.84 -64.73
CA ALA A 1102 2.59 -8.18 -63.60
C ALA A 1102 3.38 -9.19 -62.76
N GLU A 1103 2.78 -10.33 -62.43
CA GLU A 1103 3.44 -11.40 -61.66
C GLU A 1103 4.69 -11.93 -62.39
N ASN A 1104 4.57 -12.22 -63.69
CA ASN A 1104 5.70 -12.67 -64.52
C ASN A 1104 6.81 -11.60 -64.59
N SER A 1105 6.44 -10.32 -64.70
CA SER A 1105 7.42 -9.24 -64.81
C SER A 1105 8.17 -9.00 -63.49
N ILE A 1106 7.47 -9.04 -62.35
CA ILE A 1106 8.09 -9.03 -61.02
C ILE A 1106 9.07 -10.19 -60.89
N ALA A 1107 8.65 -11.40 -61.27
CA ALA A 1107 9.52 -12.58 -61.21
C ALA A 1107 10.77 -12.43 -62.09
N VAL A 1108 10.64 -11.92 -63.32
CA VAL A 1108 11.78 -11.65 -64.22
C VAL A 1108 12.76 -10.65 -63.59
N ILE A 1109 12.24 -9.57 -63.01
CA ILE A 1109 13.08 -8.54 -62.37
C ILE A 1109 13.80 -9.12 -61.15
N ILE A 1110 13.09 -9.79 -60.24
CA ILE A 1110 13.70 -10.44 -59.07
C ILE A 1110 14.76 -11.47 -59.50
N LYS A 1111 14.46 -12.26 -60.54
CA LYS A 1111 15.38 -13.25 -61.11
C LYS A 1111 16.66 -12.63 -61.67
N GLN A 1112 16.57 -11.45 -62.25
CA GLN A 1112 17.72 -10.76 -62.81
C GLN A 1112 18.60 -10.10 -61.73
N TYR A 1113 18.00 -9.50 -60.70
CA TYR A 1113 18.74 -8.63 -59.77
C TYR A 1113 19.01 -9.24 -58.39
N GLN A 1114 18.11 -10.09 -57.88
CA GLN A 1114 18.18 -10.59 -56.49
C GLN A 1114 18.55 -12.07 -56.42
N ILE A 1115 18.05 -12.90 -57.34
CA ILE A 1115 18.37 -14.34 -57.36
C ILE A 1115 19.88 -14.64 -57.50
N PRO A 1116 20.69 -13.91 -58.29
CA PRO A 1116 22.13 -14.16 -58.36
C PRO A 1116 22.84 -13.95 -57.01
N GLN A 1117 22.36 -13.02 -56.18
CA GLN A 1117 22.93 -12.77 -54.85
C GLN A 1117 22.63 -13.95 -53.91
N LEU A 1118 21.40 -14.46 -53.95
CA LEU A 1118 21.03 -15.66 -53.20
C LEU A 1118 21.86 -16.89 -53.64
N GLU A 1119 22.01 -17.10 -54.95
CA GLU A 1119 22.84 -18.21 -55.46
C GLU A 1119 24.30 -18.05 -55.05
N ALA A 1120 24.84 -16.83 -54.99
CA ALA A 1120 26.21 -16.59 -54.54
C ALA A 1120 26.42 -16.97 -53.06
N GLU A 1121 25.52 -16.58 -52.16
CA GLU A 1121 25.57 -16.95 -50.73
C GLU A 1121 25.43 -18.46 -50.54
N LEU A 1122 24.47 -19.10 -51.23
CA LEU A 1122 24.26 -20.54 -51.17
C LEU A 1122 25.46 -21.34 -51.70
N LYS A 1123 26.07 -20.88 -52.79
CA LYS A 1123 27.27 -21.51 -53.37
C LYS A 1123 28.49 -21.41 -52.44
N GLN A 1124 28.56 -20.35 -51.63
CA GLN A 1124 29.60 -20.19 -50.61
C GLN A 1124 29.32 -21.01 -49.33
N GLY A 1125 28.17 -21.67 -49.23
CA GLY A 1125 27.75 -22.42 -48.05
C GLY A 1125 27.32 -21.52 -46.89
N ASN A 1126 27.07 -20.24 -47.13
CA ASN A 1126 26.61 -19.30 -46.12
C ASN A 1126 25.09 -19.34 -46.00
N PHE A 1127 24.55 -20.41 -45.39
CA PHE A 1127 23.10 -20.58 -45.26
C PHE A 1127 22.45 -19.54 -44.36
N GLY A 1128 23.19 -19.01 -43.38
CA GLY A 1128 22.70 -18.02 -42.42
C GLY A 1128 22.00 -18.61 -41.20
N ASP A 1129 21.87 -17.80 -40.15
CA ASP A 1129 21.13 -18.14 -38.92
C ASP A 1129 20.40 -16.91 -38.38
N LEU A 1130 19.55 -17.12 -37.36
CA LEU A 1130 18.87 -16.07 -36.61
C LEU A 1130 19.85 -15.39 -35.63
N VAL A 1131 19.89 -14.06 -35.61
CA VAL A 1131 20.76 -13.28 -34.71
C VAL A 1131 19.90 -12.34 -33.84
N ILE A 1132 20.12 -12.36 -32.52
CA ILE A 1132 19.39 -11.50 -31.57
C ILE A 1132 20.04 -10.11 -31.58
N THR A 1133 19.46 -9.18 -32.35
CA THR A 1133 19.83 -7.76 -32.41
C THR A 1133 18.58 -6.86 -32.40
N ASP A 1134 18.80 -5.56 -32.21
CA ASP A 1134 17.80 -4.48 -32.15
C ASP A 1134 16.64 -4.65 -33.17
N LEU A 1135 15.40 -4.64 -32.66
CA LEU A 1135 14.18 -5.06 -33.36
C LEU A 1135 13.68 -4.06 -34.42
N SER A 1136 14.39 -2.96 -34.64
CA SER A 1136 13.94 -1.89 -35.55
C SER A 1136 13.98 -2.24 -37.04
N LYS A 1137 14.65 -3.33 -37.47
CA LYS A 1137 14.68 -3.80 -38.87
C LYS A 1137 14.71 -5.35 -38.97
N LEU A 1138 13.57 -5.96 -39.27
CA LEU A 1138 13.36 -7.42 -39.32
C LEU A 1138 14.32 -8.21 -40.24
N GLU A 1139 14.71 -7.65 -41.40
CA GLU A 1139 15.66 -8.32 -42.31
C GLU A 1139 17.05 -8.57 -41.67
N ASN A 1140 17.43 -7.79 -40.66
CA ASN A 1140 18.72 -7.94 -39.98
C ASN A 1140 18.71 -9.04 -38.91
N GLN A 1141 17.54 -9.62 -38.61
CA GLN A 1141 17.44 -10.78 -37.72
C GLN A 1141 18.00 -12.05 -38.37
N TYR A 1142 18.20 -12.05 -39.68
CA TYR A 1142 18.80 -13.15 -40.42
C TYR A 1142 20.17 -12.77 -40.95
N THR A 1143 21.00 -13.77 -41.19
CA THR A 1143 22.30 -13.62 -41.89
C THR A 1143 22.35 -14.49 -43.14
N GLY A 1144 23.40 -14.35 -43.95
CA GLY A 1144 23.67 -15.18 -45.13
C GLY A 1144 22.49 -15.34 -46.09
N ALA A 1145 22.33 -16.54 -46.65
CA ALA A 1145 21.28 -16.87 -47.61
C ALA A 1145 19.87 -16.73 -47.01
N LEU A 1146 19.67 -16.97 -45.71
CA LEU A 1146 18.37 -16.74 -45.04
C LEU A 1146 17.96 -15.26 -45.09
N LYS A 1147 18.90 -14.34 -44.85
CA LYS A 1147 18.64 -12.90 -44.97
C LYS A 1147 18.18 -12.50 -46.35
N ILE A 1148 18.90 -12.96 -47.37
CA ILE A 1148 18.57 -12.66 -48.76
C ILE A 1148 17.23 -13.29 -49.15
N SER A 1149 16.96 -14.52 -48.69
CA SER A 1149 15.67 -15.18 -48.93
C SER A 1149 14.51 -14.43 -48.29
N TYR A 1150 14.66 -13.94 -47.04
CA TYR A 1150 13.68 -13.09 -46.38
C TYR A 1150 13.48 -11.78 -47.15
N ALA A 1151 14.56 -11.10 -47.55
CA ALA A 1151 14.49 -9.84 -48.29
C ALA A 1151 13.82 -10.00 -49.67
N ILE A 1152 14.03 -11.14 -50.35
CA ILE A 1152 13.37 -11.43 -51.63
C ILE A 1152 11.87 -11.68 -51.45
N LEU A 1153 11.45 -12.35 -50.38
CA LEU A 1153 10.04 -12.70 -50.20
C LEU A 1153 9.25 -11.55 -49.55
N MET A 1154 9.77 -11.01 -48.46
CA MET A 1154 9.06 -10.07 -47.58
C MET A 1154 9.45 -8.62 -47.84
N GLY A 1155 10.70 -8.36 -48.27
CA GLY A 1155 11.26 -7.01 -48.36
C GLY A 1155 10.87 -6.20 -49.60
N LYS A 1156 11.01 -4.87 -49.47
CA LYS A 1156 10.70 -3.86 -50.52
C LYS A 1156 11.49 -4.02 -51.82
N GLN A 1157 12.67 -4.62 -51.80
CA GLN A 1157 13.48 -4.86 -53.01
C GLN A 1157 13.21 -6.23 -53.67
N GLY A 1158 12.32 -7.04 -53.07
CA GLY A 1158 11.95 -8.39 -53.49
C GLY A 1158 10.54 -8.49 -54.06
N ALA A 1159 9.66 -9.26 -53.44
CA ALA A 1159 8.24 -9.35 -53.77
C ALA A 1159 7.38 -8.40 -52.92
N ASN A 1160 7.91 -7.92 -51.78
CA ASN A 1160 7.24 -7.04 -50.83
C ASN A 1160 5.90 -7.60 -50.34
N ALA A 1161 5.88 -8.88 -49.98
CA ALA A 1161 4.66 -9.53 -49.52
C ALA A 1161 4.23 -9.07 -48.12
N ASP A 1162 5.17 -8.70 -47.26
CA ASP A 1162 4.91 -8.07 -45.95
C ASP A 1162 4.70 -6.57 -46.16
N MET A 1163 3.44 -6.14 -46.37
CA MET A 1163 3.18 -4.76 -46.78
C MET A 1163 3.30 -3.77 -45.61
N ASN A 1164 2.96 -4.20 -44.39
CA ASN A 1164 3.02 -3.38 -43.19
C ASN A 1164 4.40 -3.44 -42.50
N ASN A 1165 5.32 -4.30 -42.97
CA ASN A 1165 6.66 -4.54 -42.43
C ASN A 1165 6.62 -5.00 -40.96
N ASP A 1166 5.59 -5.76 -40.59
CA ASP A 1166 5.44 -6.27 -39.21
C ASP A 1166 6.16 -7.62 -38.98
N GLY A 1167 6.67 -8.23 -40.04
CA GLY A 1167 7.39 -9.50 -40.00
C GLY A 1167 6.53 -10.72 -40.29
N TYR A 1168 5.24 -10.54 -40.56
CA TYR A 1168 4.25 -11.58 -40.73
C TYR A 1168 3.53 -11.40 -42.08
N LEU A 1169 3.09 -12.51 -42.67
CA LEU A 1169 2.08 -12.49 -43.74
C LEU A 1169 0.70 -12.63 -43.12
N THR A 1170 -0.22 -11.78 -43.56
CA THR A 1170 -1.67 -11.87 -43.32
C THR A 1170 -2.40 -12.48 -44.52
N GLU A 1171 -3.64 -12.94 -44.33
CA GLU A 1171 -4.40 -13.62 -45.40
C GLU A 1171 -4.71 -12.65 -46.56
N GLY A 1172 -4.21 -12.98 -47.75
CA GLY A 1172 -4.28 -12.16 -48.95
C GLY A 1172 -2.92 -11.60 -49.38
N GLU A 1173 -2.01 -11.32 -48.44
CA GLU A 1173 -0.67 -10.78 -48.73
C GLU A 1173 0.24 -11.81 -49.40
N GLU A 1174 0.04 -13.11 -49.12
CA GLU A 1174 0.81 -14.18 -49.75
C GLU A 1174 0.67 -14.20 -51.28
N LYS A 1175 -0.39 -13.59 -51.81
CA LYS A 1175 -0.68 -13.55 -53.25
C LYS A 1175 0.22 -12.57 -54.00
N ASN A 1176 0.92 -11.68 -53.30
CA ASN A 1176 1.95 -10.82 -53.88
C ASN A 1176 3.22 -11.59 -54.28
N LEU A 1177 3.38 -12.83 -53.79
CA LEU A 1177 4.54 -13.67 -54.08
C LEU A 1177 4.39 -14.34 -55.46
N PRO A 1178 5.28 -14.04 -56.43
CA PRO A 1178 5.21 -14.66 -57.74
C PRO A 1178 5.56 -16.15 -57.68
N CYS A 1179 4.77 -16.98 -58.33
CA CYS A 1179 4.98 -18.43 -58.35
C CYS A 1179 6.35 -18.84 -58.91
N GLN A 1180 6.84 -18.13 -59.94
CA GLN A 1180 8.17 -18.40 -60.50
C GLN A 1180 9.30 -18.01 -59.53
N THR A 1181 9.14 -16.94 -58.73
CA THR A 1181 10.12 -16.53 -57.71
C THR A 1181 10.21 -17.57 -56.60
N LEU A 1182 9.07 -18.07 -56.11
CA LEU A 1182 9.03 -19.14 -55.11
C LEU A 1182 9.70 -20.41 -55.64
N LYS A 1183 9.45 -20.75 -56.91
CA LYS A 1183 10.08 -21.90 -57.57
C LYS A 1183 11.59 -21.72 -57.73
N ASP A 1184 12.05 -20.55 -58.13
CA ASP A 1184 13.48 -20.27 -58.28
C ASP A 1184 14.22 -20.36 -56.93
N ILE A 1185 13.60 -19.87 -55.83
CA ILE A 1185 14.15 -20.01 -54.46
C ILE A 1185 14.18 -21.49 -54.04
N GLU A 1186 13.08 -22.23 -54.24
CA GLU A 1186 13.00 -23.67 -53.95
C GLU A 1186 14.11 -24.45 -54.67
N ASP A 1187 14.25 -24.26 -55.99
CA ASP A 1187 15.20 -24.98 -56.82
C ASP A 1187 16.64 -24.69 -56.40
N LEU A 1188 16.96 -23.45 -56.01
CA LEU A 1188 18.28 -23.07 -55.50
C LEU A 1188 18.59 -23.70 -54.15
N TRP A 1189 17.68 -23.58 -53.18
CA TRP A 1189 17.87 -24.18 -51.86
C TRP A 1189 18.01 -25.70 -51.97
N ARG A 1190 17.18 -26.37 -52.79
CA ARG A 1190 17.33 -27.81 -53.05
C ARG A 1190 18.66 -28.15 -53.72
N LYS A 1191 19.06 -27.41 -54.75
CA LYS A 1191 20.32 -27.66 -55.48
C LYS A 1191 21.54 -27.59 -54.55
N TYR A 1192 21.66 -26.55 -53.74
CA TYR A 1192 22.83 -26.32 -52.90
C TYR A 1192 22.80 -27.06 -51.55
N THR A 1193 21.64 -27.57 -51.14
CA THR A 1193 21.51 -28.45 -49.95
C THR A 1193 21.34 -29.93 -50.31
N GLN A 1194 21.52 -30.31 -51.58
CA GLN A 1194 21.34 -31.68 -52.08
C GLN A 1194 19.97 -32.28 -51.74
N ASN A 1195 18.91 -31.51 -51.98
CA ASN A 1195 17.50 -31.82 -51.68
C ASN A 1195 17.17 -31.99 -50.19
N ARG A 1196 18.04 -31.55 -49.27
CA ARG A 1196 17.77 -31.60 -47.82
C ARG A 1196 16.86 -30.49 -47.33
N CYS A 1197 16.93 -29.30 -47.92
CA CYS A 1197 16.16 -28.13 -47.50
C CYS A 1197 15.21 -27.66 -48.61
N SER A 1198 13.97 -27.37 -48.24
CA SER A 1198 12.91 -26.88 -49.13
C SER A 1198 11.97 -25.89 -48.43
N LEU A 1199 11.17 -25.17 -49.22
CA LEU A 1199 10.05 -24.34 -48.79
C LEU A 1199 9.00 -25.16 -48.03
N ASN A 1200 8.69 -26.38 -48.47
CA ASN A 1200 7.80 -27.28 -47.77
C ASN A 1200 8.30 -28.73 -47.81
N ASP A 1201 8.06 -29.48 -46.74
CA ASP A 1201 8.05 -30.94 -46.79
C ASP A 1201 6.83 -31.37 -47.60
N VAL A 1202 7.08 -31.78 -48.84
CA VAL A 1202 6.07 -32.44 -49.66
C VAL A 1202 5.96 -33.87 -49.15
N ASN A 1203 4.98 -34.09 -48.26
CA ASN A 1203 4.35 -35.36 -47.90
C ASN A 1203 5.26 -36.55 -47.51
N ASP A 1204 5.15 -36.92 -46.23
CA ASP A 1204 4.96 -38.28 -45.68
C ASP A 1204 5.89 -39.44 -46.07
N SER A 1205 6.97 -39.22 -46.81
CA SER A 1205 8.05 -40.21 -46.91
C SER A 1205 9.12 -39.89 -45.87
N TYR A 1206 9.19 -40.71 -44.82
CA TYR A 1206 10.18 -40.73 -43.72
C TYR A 1206 11.66 -40.84 -44.17
N GLN A 1207 11.98 -40.56 -45.43
CA GLN A 1207 13.27 -40.83 -46.06
C GLN A 1207 14.00 -39.58 -46.59
N GLN A 1208 13.45 -38.36 -46.48
CA GLN A 1208 14.26 -37.16 -46.75
C GLN A 1208 15.15 -36.81 -45.54
N PRO A 1209 16.47 -36.60 -45.73
CA PRO A 1209 17.34 -36.23 -44.62
C PRO A 1209 16.96 -34.84 -44.09
N ALA A 1210 16.80 -34.71 -42.76
CA ALA A 1210 16.48 -33.44 -42.13
C ALA A 1210 17.42 -32.31 -42.57
N CYS A 1211 16.86 -31.14 -42.89
CA CYS A 1211 17.60 -29.95 -43.32
C CYS A 1211 18.53 -29.45 -42.19
N LYS A 1212 19.77 -29.93 -42.16
CA LYS A 1212 20.73 -29.59 -41.09
C LYS A 1212 21.11 -28.10 -41.13
N GLU A 1213 21.19 -27.54 -42.33
CA GLU A 1213 21.52 -26.14 -42.59
C GLU A 1213 20.53 -25.17 -41.94
N LEU A 1214 19.27 -25.59 -41.76
CA LEU A 1214 18.23 -24.81 -41.07
C LEU A 1214 17.80 -25.46 -39.74
N GLN A 1215 18.73 -26.17 -39.07
CA GLN A 1215 18.51 -26.79 -37.75
C GLN A 1215 17.31 -27.76 -37.71
N GLY A 1216 17.04 -28.46 -38.81
CA GLY A 1216 15.96 -29.44 -38.94
C GLY A 1216 14.60 -28.84 -39.30
N GLN A 1217 14.51 -27.53 -39.52
CA GLN A 1217 13.29 -26.86 -39.97
C GLN A 1217 13.30 -26.67 -41.48
N ASN A 1218 12.11 -26.51 -42.09
CA ASN A 1218 12.00 -26.10 -43.48
C ASN A 1218 12.08 -24.57 -43.61
N LEU A 1219 12.30 -24.10 -44.84
CA LEU A 1219 12.53 -22.68 -45.10
C LEU A 1219 11.31 -21.81 -44.74
N THR A 1220 10.09 -22.33 -44.88
CA THR A 1220 8.87 -21.62 -44.48
C THR A 1220 8.83 -21.38 -42.97
N ILE A 1221 9.09 -22.42 -42.16
CA ILE A 1221 9.14 -22.28 -40.69
C ILE A 1221 10.26 -21.34 -40.27
N LYS A 1222 11.42 -21.37 -40.96
CA LYS A 1222 12.57 -20.57 -40.57
C LYS A 1222 12.43 -19.09 -40.94
N LEU A 1223 11.75 -18.78 -42.05
CA LEU A 1223 11.57 -17.40 -42.55
C LEU A 1223 10.31 -16.72 -42.04
N SER A 1224 9.40 -17.44 -41.37
CA SER A 1224 8.12 -16.86 -40.92
C SER A 1224 7.76 -17.28 -39.50
N PHE A 1225 7.33 -16.32 -38.69
CA PHE A 1225 6.79 -16.58 -37.36
C PHE A 1225 5.37 -17.18 -37.47
N PRO A 1226 4.94 -18.12 -36.60
CA PRO A 1226 3.56 -18.60 -36.59
C PRO A 1226 2.61 -17.43 -36.27
N PRO A 1227 1.59 -17.11 -37.11
CA PRO A 1227 0.83 -17.97 -38.02
C PRO A 1227 1.16 -17.87 -39.53
N SER A 1228 2.13 -17.06 -39.95
CA SER A 1228 2.39 -16.75 -41.38
C SER A 1228 2.95 -17.92 -42.20
N ALA A 1229 3.57 -18.89 -41.53
CA ALA A 1229 4.09 -20.11 -42.16
C ALA A 1229 3.02 -20.87 -42.97
N TYR A 1230 1.76 -20.88 -42.52
CA TYR A 1230 0.70 -21.58 -43.23
C TYR A 1230 0.34 -20.88 -44.56
N LEU A 1231 0.39 -19.55 -44.62
CA LEU A 1231 0.04 -18.76 -45.79
C LEU A 1231 1.08 -18.87 -46.89
N LEU A 1232 2.37 -18.78 -46.54
CA LEU A 1232 3.46 -19.03 -47.50
C LEU A 1232 3.37 -20.46 -48.05
N LYS A 1233 3.07 -21.43 -47.18
CA LYS A 1233 2.83 -22.83 -47.56
C LYS A 1233 1.64 -22.97 -48.51
N ARG A 1234 0.51 -22.32 -48.21
CA ARG A 1234 -0.71 -22.32 -49.03
C ARG A 1234 -0.43 -21.74 -50.42
N ARG A 1235 0.25 -20.59 -50.51
CA ARG A 1235 0.64 -19.98 -51.79
C ARG A 1235 1.53 -20.91 -52.61
N TRP A 1236 2.55 -21.50 -52.00
CA TRP A 1236 3.43 -22.44 -52.69
C TRP A 1236 2.66 -23.66 -53.26
N GLN A 1237 1.71 -24.21 -52.50
CA GLN A 1237 0.85 -25.31 -52.97
C GLN A 1237 -0.04 -24.89 -54.16
N GLN A 1238 -0.60 -23.68 -54.15
CA GLN A 1238 -1.36 -23.13 -55.29
C GLN A 1238 -0.49 -23.00 -56.55
N CYS A 1239 0.73 -22.48 -56.40
CA CYS A 1239 1.68 -22.36 -57.50
C CYS A 1239 2.04 -23.72 -58.14
N GLN A 1240 2.12 -24.78 -57.34
CA GLN A 1240 2.37 -26.12 -57.83
C GLN A 1240 1.20 -26.70 -58.65
N SER A 1241 -0.05 -26.46 -58.22
CA SER A 1241 -1.24 -26.88 -58.97
C SER A 1241 -1.38 -26.16 -60.30
N ASP A 1242 -1.09 -24.85 -60.35
CA ASP A 1242 -1.18 -24.05 -61.58
C ASP A 1242 -0.12 -24.48 -62.62
N SER A 1243 1.04 -24.95 -62.18
CA SER A 1243 2.08 -25.48 -63.09
C SER A 1243 1.68 -26.78 -63.80
N LYS A 1244 0.83 -27.62 -63.18
CA LYS A 1244 0.27 -28.83 -63.82
C LYS A 1244 -0.79 -28.50 -64.86
N VAL A 1245 -1.48 -27.37 -64.71
CA VAL A 1245 -2.51 -26.88 -65.64
C VAL A 1245 -1.88 -26.13 -66.83
N MET A 1246 -0.70 -25.53 -66.67
CA MET A 1246 0.05 -24.90 -67.80
C MET A 1246 0.96 -25.86 -68.60
N GLN A 1247 1.20 -27.09 -68.11
CA GLN A 1247 1.92 -28.14 -68.86
C GLN A 1247 0.98 -29.14 -69.57
N GLN A 1248 -0.35 -28.95 -69.45
CA GLN A 1248 -1.38 -29.51 -70.35
C GLN A 1248 -1.79 -28.42 -71.35
#